data_AF-A0A421JJL3-F1
#
_entry.id   AF-A0A421JJL3-F1
#
_cell.length_a   1.000
_cell.length_b   1.000
_cell.length_c   1.000
_cell.angle_alpha   90.00
_cell.angle_beta   90.00
_cell.angle_gamma   90.00
#
_symmetry.space_group_name_H-M   'P 1'
#
loop_
_entity.id
_entity.type
_entity.pdbx_description
1 polymer ?
#
loop_
_entity_poly.entity_id
_entity_poly.type
_entity_poly.pdbx_seq_one_letter_code
_entity_poly.pdbx_strand_id
1 'polypeptide(L)'
;MAEVETDYSALPLDERLGHKVWKARLNGYTELAANYESSRSEQDPCFNVKSDFFSKIILDSNVVAQESGYNALVKYLTYGGTPENLNKIKGLVGSICEKGLNSSRKNTKEYAQEVLMLMVEISNSPDGIIEEIVPYLGNKLPKTVTGCVSALVAIFENFGCQIISPKPIISHLVKLFGHSDKNVRGETMKLTVELYKWMRDALSATLLPSLKPVQQKDLTAAFEAVNDVSPEQKRLTRSQKQELERQQEQLAGAGGGTIDEDVDMEEPHQQPIDPLAFIDPVEVLSKFPSNFDSRISSKLWKERVEVLDEIVPILQKAMKLQSNDDYSQVLRIFAKCMKDANIQVVQLAANCIEMIAKGLGSNFNRYLSIVLSSIIERTKEKKPSVAQALDNALDTIFTVCGGDISSILDEAVNGMKLRTPQNKISAANFLKRCLANTTGFPSSAEIDSIMEIGIKLLSDSQEPIRQAGTEMIGTLMKITGQRELNHFLAKVEEHRKAQILAYFEIAEVKCKSKSVPAPAPTRAPPAQRPNSAFAKKPTLQPTNGNAKPMTKPVASTSSIPAKRGATSPAKRVDEVKAGNFGRGLISRPVSNSNRPLPRAAPSSVDGLYNQEELVKLREQIKSNETKIHKQESLINDLQVKNSQLNEKLQIIQNKFETEKRQAEISANVNETNLNQARSELNKAKERIIQLERELDLEKLQLILVPVKRVIDFAIKPRINKAQTGVETKGVKFSINPFCDIALEESVRIKENSKDLVEKIHAVSIGPSKAKDVLRTALAKGADSSTLVDVGEQEIEPLQVAKMLKKVVERENSNLVILGKQAIDDDSNQTGQILAGLLKWPQATNAFKVELDGESVSVTREVDEGVETVKAKLPLIITTDLRLNEPRYASLQNIMKAKKKPLETLKASDLGIEIENRLETLKVEEPPARNAGVKVESVDELISKLKDLKAI
;
A
#
# COMPACT_ATOMS: atom_id res chain seq x y z
N MET A 1 39.65 23.41 -29.76
CA MET A 1 39.01 24.32 -28.80
C MET A 1 37.65 23.72 -28.47
N ALA A 2 37.35 23.46 -27.19
CA ALA A 2 35.99 23.10 -26.79
C ALA A 2 35.14 24.38 -26.78
N GLU A 3 33.97 24.37 -27.41
CA GLU A 3 33.03 25.48 -27.30
C GLU A 3 32.57 25.62 -25.85
N VAL A 4 32.64 26.84 -25.31
CA VAL A 4 32.07 27.14 -24.00
C VAL A 4 30.55 27.02 -24.11
N GLU A 5 29.97 26.01 -23.49
CA GLU A 5 28.51 25.88 -23.45
C GLU A 5 27.92 27.08 -22.71
N THR A 6 27.23 27.91 -23.49
CA THR A 6 26.51 29.08 -22.98
C THR A 6 25.27 28.59 -22.25
N ASP A 7 25.11 28.94 -20.97
CA ASP A 7 23.91 28.62 -20.22
C ASP A 7 22.76 29.53 -20.68
N TYR A 8 21.76 28.94 -21.33
CA TYR A 8 20.58 29.66 -21.84
C TYR A 8 19.46 29.76 -20.79
N SER A 9 19.58 29.12 -19.63
CA SER A 9 18.54 29.03 -18.60
C SER A 9 18.16 30.38 -17.97
N ALA A 10 19.00 31.41 -18.15
CA ALA A 10 18.75 32.78 -17.71
C ALA A 10 17.78 33.58 -18.61
N LEU A 11 17.41 33.06 -19.78
CA LEU A 11 16.46 33.72 -20.69
C LEU A 11 15.00 33.36 -20.37
N PRO A 12 14.03 34.28 -20.51
CA PRO A 12 12.61 33.97 -20.39
C PRO A 12 12.17 32.82 -21.31
N LEU A 13 11.21 32.01 -20.87
CA LEU A 13 10.76 30.82 -21.60
C LEU A 13 10.22 31.16 -23.00
N ASP A 14 9.37 32.19 -23.11
CA ASP A 14 8.85 32.72 -24.39
C ASP A 14 9.96 33.09 -25.39
N GLU A 15 11.08 33.64 -24.90
CA GLU A 15 12.22 34.02 -25.75
C GLU A 15 13.04 32.80 -26.18
N ARG A 16 13.22 31.81 -25.29
CA ARG A 16 13.91 30.55 -25.59
C ARG A 16 13.20 29.76 -26.68
N LEU A 17 11.87 29.64 -26.62
CA LEU A 17 11.06 28.88 -27.60
C LEU A 17 11.17 29.43 -29.03
N GLY A 18 11.36 30.75 -29.17
CA GLY A 18 11.56 31.43 -30.46
C GLY A 18 13.03 31.67 -30.84
N HIS A 19 14.00 31.23 -30.04
CA HIS A 19 15.39 31.67 -30.19
C HIS A 19 16.07 31.13 -31.45
N LYS A 20 17.00 31.90 -32.03
CA LYS A 20 17.73 31.52 -33.25
C LYS A 20 18.57 30.25 -33.04
N VAL A 21 19.21 30.11 -31.87
CA VAL A 21 20.05 28.96 -31.52
C VAL A 21 19.19 27.78 -31.09
N TRP A 22 19.32 26.64 -31.77
CA TRP A 22 18.54 25.42 -31.50
C TRP A 22 18.76 24.82 -30.11
N LYS A 23 19.96 24.95 -29.51
CA LYS A 23 20.22 24.53 -28.12
C LYS A 23 19.32 25.26 -27.11
N ALA A 24 19.04 26.55 -27.33
CA ALA A 24 18.14 27.33 -26.47
C ALA A 24 16.67 26.90 -26.64
N ARG A 25 16.24 26.60 -27.88
CA ARG A 25 14.90 26.04 -28.14
C ARG A 25 14.73 24.66 -27.50
N LEU A 26 15.72 23.77 -27.65
CA LEU A 26 15.75 22.45 -27.02
C LEU A 26 15.57 22.56 -25.50
N ASN A 27 16.34 23.43 -24.84
CA ASN A 27 16.24 23.70 -23.41
C ASN A 27 14.83 24.21 -23.02
N GLY A 28 14.25 25.13 -23.79
CA GLY A 28 12.87 25.59 -23.60
C GLY A 28 11.82 24.48 -23.77
N TYR A 29 11.99 23.56 -24.73
CA TYR A 29 11.07 22.42 -24.92
C TYR A 29 11.18 21.40 -23.78
N THR A 30 12.39 21.13 -23.27
CA THR A 30 12.56 20.27 -22.08
C THR A 30 11.97 20.89 -20.82
N GLU A 31 12.07 22.21 -20.65
CA GLU A 31 11.45 22.91 -19.52
C GLU A 31 9.91 22.91 -19.61
N LEU A 32 9.34 23.13 -20.80
CA LEU A 32 7.90 22.98 -21.01
C LEU A 32 7.41 21.58 -20.65
N ALA A 33 8.11 20.53 -21.10
CA ALA A 33 7.73 19.15 -20.77
C ALA A 33 7.72 18.90 -19.25
N ALA A 34 8.74 19.36 -18.53
CA ALA A 34 8.82 19.25 -17.07
C ALA A 34 7.73 20.08 -16.35
N ASN A 35 7.40 21.28 -16.86
CA ASN A 35 6.33 22.12 -16.32
C ASN A 35 4.94 21.50 -16.53
N TYR A 36 4.71 20.78 -17.63
CA TYR A 36 3.47 20.02 -17.84
C TYR A 36 3.38 18.80 -16.91
N GLU A 37 4.48 18.05 -16.73
CA GLU A 37 4.55 16.90 -15.81
C GLU A 37 4.35 17.27 -14.33
N SER A 38 4.75 18.48 -13.92
CA SER A 38 4.65 18.97 -12.54
C SER A 38 3.40 19.80 -12.24
N SER A 39 2.53 20.01 -13.23
CA SER A 39 1.31 20.81 -13.11
C SER A 39 0.27 20.19 -12.16
N ARG A 40 -0.34 21.03 -11.30
CA ARG A 40 -1.32 20.55 -10.28
C ARG A 40 -2.67 20.14 -10.89
N SER A 41 -3.11 20.83 -11.95
CA SER A 41 -4.42 20.61 -12.60
C SER A 41 -4.36 20.87 -14.11
N GLU A 42 -5.38 20.45 -14.86
CA GLU A 42 -5.44 20.67 -16.32
C GLU A 42 -5.63 22.15 -16.73
N GLN A 43 -5.99 23.02 -15.76
CA GLN A 43 -6.17 24.47 -15.92
C GLN A 43 -4.99 25.29 -15.38
N ASP A 44 -3.87 24.64 -15.04
CA ASP A 44 -2.65 25.31 -14.58
C ASP A 44 -2.17 26.36 -15.60
N PRO A 45 -1.75 27.58 -15.17
CA PRO A 45 -1.23 28.61 -16.07
C PRO A 45 -0.14 28.14 -17.04
N CYS A 46 0.61 27.07 -16.72
CA CYS A 46 1.59 26.49 -17.63
C CYS A 46 0.99 26.05 -18.99
N PHE A 47 -0.30 25.66 -19.03
CA PHE A 47 -0.98 25.25 -20.27
C PHE A 47 -1.46 26.43 -21.15
N ASN A 48 -1.31 27.68 -20.69
CA ASN A 48 -1.72 28.88 -21.42
C ASN A 48 -0.65 29.35 -22.45
N VAL A 49 -0.16 28.42 -23.26
CA VAL A 49 0.82 28.70 -24.32
C VAL A 49 0.11 29.25 -25.57
N LYS A 50 0.72 30.27 -26.21
CA LYS A 50 0.21 30.90 -27.44
C LYS A 50 0.23 29.91 -28.62
N SER A 51 -0.86 29.85 -29.40
CA SER A 51 -0.99 28.92 -30.56
C SER A 51 0.20 28.95 -31.53
N ASP A 52 0.76 30.13 -31.76
CA ASP A 52 1.91 30.35 -32.66
C ASP A 52 3.19 29.59 -32.28
N PHE A 53 3.29 29.06 -31.05
CA PHE A 53 4.43 28.24 -30.65
C PHE A 53 4.30 26.78 -31.11
N PHE A 54 3.09 26.22 -31.15
CA PHE A 54 2.89 24.82 -31.55
C PHE A 54 3.27 24.57 -33.01
N SER A 55 2.97 25.52 -33.91
CA SER A 55 3.42 25.46 -35.30
C SER A 55 4.95 25.53 -35.43
N LYS A 56 5.61 26.39 -34.64
CA LYS A 56 7.08 26.51 -34.60
C LYS A 56 7.76 25.25 -34.04
N ILE A 57 7.14 24.59 -33.06
CA ILE A 57 7.59 23.32 -32.49
C ILE A 57 7.55 22.20 -33.54
N ILE A 58 6.40 22.03 -34.21
CA ILE A 58 6.15 20.99 -35.22
C ILE A 58 7.06 21.17 -36.44
N LEU A 59 7.31 22.42 -36.83
CA LEU A 59 8.08 22.82 -38.02
C LEU A 59 9.54 23.21 -37.71
N ASP A 60 10.09 22.88 -36.53
CA ASP A 60 11.47 23.23 -36.16
C ASP A 60 12.47 22.67 -37.19
N SER A 61 13.43 23.51 -37.62
CA SER A 61 14.45 23.16 -38.60
C SER A 61 15.51 22.19 -38.07
N ASN A 62 15.64 22.01 -36.75
CA ASN A 62 16.58 21.08 -36.14
C ASN A 62 15.86 19.83 -35.61
N VAL A 63 16.21 18.65 -36.14
CA VAL A 63 15.58 17.37 -35.81
C VAL A 63 15.72 16.90 -34.35
N VAL A 64 16.66 17.45 -33.58
CA VAL A 64 16.84 17.14 -32.15
C VAL A 64 15.93 18.02 -31.30
N ALA A 65 15.89 19.32 -31.59
CA ALA A 65 14.93 20.24 -30.98
C ALA A 65 13.49 19.82 -31.30
N GLN A 66 13.20 19.50 -32.57
CA GLN A 66 11.90 19.00 -33.02
C GLN A 66 11.44 17.75 -32.24
N GLU A 67 12.32 16.77 -32.00
CA GLU A 67 11.98 15.57 -31.22
C GLU A 67 11.60 15.88 -29.77
N SER A 68 12.35 16.76 -29.09
CA SER A 68 11.98 17.23 -27.75
C SER A 68 10.69 18.05 -27.76
N GLY A 69 10.44 18.78 -28.84
CA GLY A 69 9.21 19.53 -29.07
C GLY A 69 7.98 18.64 -29.21
N TYR A 70 8.08 17.53 -29.96
CA TYR A 70 7.02 16.51 -30.01
C TYR A 70 6.79 15.82 -28.66
N ASN A 71 7.84 15.55 -27.88
CA ASN A 71 7.67 15.07 -26.50
C ASN A 71 6.91 16.09 -25.64
N ALA A 72 7.26 17.38 -25.71
CA ALA A 72 6.52 18.43 -25.00
C ALA A 72 5.05 18.53 -25.44
N LEU A 73 4.73 18.29 -26.72
CA LEU A 73 3.36 18.20 -27.24
C LEU A 73 2.59 16.98 -26.71
N VAL A 74 3.21 15.81 -26.64
CA VAL A 74 2.62 14.62 -25.98
C VAL A 74 2.24 14.99 -24.54
N LYS A 75 3.20 15.52 -23.77
CA LYS A 75 2.99 15.91 -22.37
C LYS A 75 1.92 17.00 -22.20
N TYR A 76 1.87 17.98 -23.10
CA TYR A 76 0.80 19.00 -23.14
C TYR A 76 -0.59 18.36 -23.25
N LEU A 77 -0.78 17.42 -24.18
CA LEU A 77 -2.06 16.75 -24.39
C LEU A 77 -2.37 15.71 -23.29
N THR A 78 -1.37 15.01 -22.76
CA THR A 78 -1.58 14.06 -21.65
C THR A 78 -2.06 14.77 -20.37
N TYR A 79 -1.41 15.88 -19.98
CA TYR A 79 -1.68 16.54 -18.70
C TYR A 79 -2.65 17.73 -18.78
N GLY A 80 -2.75 18.39 -19.94
CA GLY A 80 -3.62 19.54 -20.18
C GLY A 80 -4.76 19.23 -21.15
N GLY A 81 -5.19 17.96 -21.22
CA GLY A 81 -6.07 17.41 -22.26
C GLY A 81 -7.53 17.84 -22.21
N THR A 82 -7.80 19.14 -22.14
CA THR A 82 -9.12 19.73 -22.30
C THR A 82 -9.43 19.98 -23.78
N PRO A 83 -10.71 19.96 -24.21
CA PRO A 83 -11.10 20.33 -25.57
C PRO A 83 -10.66 21.74 -25.98
N GLU A 84 -10.56 22.67 -25.03
CA GLU A 84 -10.06 24.04 -25.26
C GLU A 84 -8.58 24.07 -25.65
N ASN A 85 -7.74 23.26 -24.99
CA ASN A 85 -6.32 23.15 -25.31
C ASN A 85 -6.11 22.38 -26.63
N LEU A 86 -6.96 21.40 -26.94
CA LEU A 86 -6.95 20.71 -28.24
C LEU A 86 -7.24 21.68 -29.40
N ASN A 87 -8.18 22.61 -29.24
CA ASN A 87 -8.53 23.58 -30.29
C ASN A 87 -7.34 24.47 -30.73
N LYS A 88 -6.34 24.68 -29.85
CA LYS A 88 -5.10 25.43 -30.17
C LYS A 88 -4.15 24.67 -31.11
N ILE A 89 -4.29 23.34 -31.20
CA ILE A 89 -3.42 22.43 -31.96
C ILE A 89 -4.15 21.79 -33.15
N LYS A 90 -5.49 21.74 -33.14
CA LYS A 90 -6.33 21.06 -34.14
C LYS A 90 -5.91 21.32 -35.60
N GLY A 91 -5.76 22.58 -36.00
CA GLY A 91 -5.36 22.95 -37.37
C GLY A 91 -3.90 22.65 -37.78
N LEU A 92 -3.16 21.87 -36.99
CA LEU A 92 -1.76 21.49 -37.25
C LEU A 92 -1.60 20.01 -37.65
N VAL A 93 -2.68 19.22 -37.74
CA VAL A 93 -2.65 17.79 -38.15
C VAL A 93 -1.92 17.61 -39.48
N GLY A 94 -2.19 18.45 -40.48
CA GLY A 94 -1.49 18.41 -41.77
C GLY A 94 0.02 18.66 -41.65
N SER A 95 0.45 19.55 -40.76
CA SER A 95 1.89 19.79 -40.49
C SER A 95 2.55 18.60 -39.79
N ILE A 96 1.83 17.90 -38.91
CA ILE A 96 2.28 16.66 -38.27
C ILE A 96 2.45 15.54 -39.31
N CYS A 97 1.52 15.44 -40.28
CA CYS A 97 1.62 14.49 -41.39
C CYS A 97 2.84 14.75 -42.28
N GLU A 98 3.10 16.01 -42.66
CA GLU A 98 4.21 16.36 -43.56
C GLU A 98 5.60 16.29 -42.91
N LYS A 99 5.74 16.63 -41.63
CA LYS A 99 7.03 16.75 -40.93
C LYS A 99 7.28 15.72 -39.85
N GLY A 100 6.27 15.38 -39.05
CA GLY A 100 6.37 14.39 -37.97
C GLY A 100 6.45 12.96 -38.50
N LEU A 101 5.39 12.50 -39.16
CA LEU A 101 5.31 11.13 -39.70
C LEU A 101 6.37 10.84 -40.78
N ASN A 102 6.76 11.87 -41.52
CA ASN A 102 7.83 11.82 -42.53
C ASN A 102 9.26 11.98 -41.95
N SER A 103 9.45 12.06 -40.63
CA SER A 103 10.80 12.19 -40.02
C SER A 103 11.72 11.01 -40.40
N SER A 104 13.04 11.20 -40.27
CA SER A 104 14.03 10.10 -40.33
C SER A 104 14.24 9.44 -38.96
N ARG A 105 13.99 10.15 -37.86
CA ARG A 105 14.18 9.63 -36.49
C ARG A 105 12.94 8.83 -36.07
N LYS A 106 13.18 7.71 -35.37
CA LYS A 106 12.13 6.80 -34.89
C LYS A 106 11.22 7.49 -33.87
N ASN A 107 11.79 7.99 -32.77
CA ASN A 107 11.06 8.65 -31.69
C ASN A 107 10.15 9.80 -32.17
N THR A 108 10.61 10.64 -33.10
CA THR A 108 9.80 11.74 -33.64
C THR A 108 8.52 11.24 -34.32
N LYS A 109 8.56 10.08 -34.99
CA LYS A 109 7.36 9.47 -35.59
C LYS A 109 6.44 8.89 -34.53
N GLU A 110 7.00 8.20 -33.53
CA GLU A 110 6.24 7.58 -32.45
C GLU A 110 5.52 8.65 -31.62
N TYR A 111 6.21 9.75 -31.26
CA TYR A 111 5.57 10.90 -30.61
C TYR A 111 4.57 11.61 -31.52
N ALA A 112 4.80 11.72 -32.83
CA ALA A 112 3.80 12.27 -33.76
C ALA A 112 2.54 11.39 -33.87
N GLN A 113 2.69 10.07 -33.85
CA GLN A 113 1.56 9.12 -33.79
C GLN A 113 0.83 9.20 -32.45
N GLU A 114 1.56 9.28 -31.33
CA GLU A 114 0.99 9.44 -29.98
C GLU A 114 0.23 10.77 -29.85
N VAL A 115 0.74 11.88 -30.40
CA VAL A 115 0.00 13.15 -30.48
C VAL A 115 -1.32 12.97 -31.23
N LEU A 116 -1.32 12.31 -32.40
CA LEU A 116 -2.57 12.08 -33.16
C LEU A 116 -3.56 11.18 -32.39
N MET A 117 -3.08 10.15 -31.69
CA MET A 117 -3.93 9.31 -30.83
C MET A 117 -4.49 10.08 -29.62
N LEU A 118 -3.69 10.93 -28.96
CA LEU A 118 -4.16 11.79 -27.87
C LEU A 118 -5.16 12.85 -28.36
N MET A 119 -4.95 13.43 -29.56
CA MET A 119 -5.91 14.33 -30.17
C MET A 119 -7.27 13.64 -30.40
N VAL A 120 -7.27 12.38 -30.86
CA VAL A 120 -8.47 11.55 -30.97
C VAL A 120 -9.09 11.28 -29.60
N GLU A 121 -8.30 10.91 -28.59
CA GLU A 121 -8.77 10.60 -27.22
C GLU A 121 -9.49 11.79 -26.54
N ILE A 122 -9.00 13.01 -26.77
CA ILE A 122 -9.51 14.26 -26.20
C ILE A 122 -10.67 14.85 -27.03
N SER A 123 -10.77 14.50 -28.32
CA SER A 123 -11.77 15.08 -29.21
C SER A 123 -13.19 14.55 -28.96
N ASN A 124 -14.16 15.46 -28.87
CA ASN A 124 -15.59 15.12 -28.87
C ASN A 124 -16.10 14.69 -30.26
N SER A 125 -15.28 14.83 -31.31
CA SER A 125 -15.61 14.49 -32.70
C SER A 125 -14.31 14.09 -33.42
N PRO A 126 -13.94 12.79 -33.38
CA PRO A 126 -12.65 12.30 -33.88
C PRO A 126 -12.58 12.23 -35.41
N ASP A 127 -13.72 12.14 -36.11
CA ASP A 127 -13.78 12.06 -37.58
C ASP A 127 -13.07 13.24 -38.27
N GLY A 128 -13.16 14.45 -37.71
CA GLY A 128 -12.51 15.64 -38.28
C GLY A 128 -10.98 15.55 -38.34
N ILE A 129 -10.35 14.79 -37.42
CA ILE A 129 -8.89 14.54 -37.43
C ILE A 129 -8.54 13.61 -38.59
N ILE A 130 -9.39 12.61 -38.87
CA ILE A 130 -9.22 11.69 -40.00
C ILE A 130 -9.41 12.42 -41.34
N GLU A 131 -10.41 13.31 -41.43
CA GLU A 131 -10.63 14.15 -42.61
C GLU A 131 -9.42 15.04 -42.94
N GLU A 132 -8.71 15.57 -41.93
CA GLU A 132 -7.45 16.31 -42.13
C GLU A 132 -6.27 15.40 -42.56
N ILE A 133 -6.28 14.10 -42.24
CA ILE A 133 -5.24 13.14 -42.67
C ILE A 133 -5.47 12.64 -44.10
N VAL A 134 -6.73 12.43 -44.52
CA VAL A 134 -7.09 11.82 -45.81
C VAL A 134 -6.39 12.45 -47.04
N PRO A 135 -6.26 13.79 -47.19
CA PRO A 135 -5.54 14.41 -48.31
C PRO A 135 -4.07 13.93 -48.46
N TYR A 136 -3.41 13.57 -47.34
CA TYR A 136 -2.01 13.14 -47.34
C TYR A 136 -1.80 11.71 -47.82
N LEU A 137 -2.87 10.90 -47.93
CA LEU A 137 -2.83 9.57 -48.54
C LEU A 137 -2.55 9.61 -50.06
N GLY A 138 -2.78 10.75 -50.70
CA GLY A 138 -2.47 11.01 -52.12
C GLY A 138 -1.16 11.78 -52.36
N ASN A 139 -0.29 11.94 -51.35
CA ASN A 139 0.92 12.77 -51.47
C ASN A 139 1.95 12.14 -52.43
N LYS A 140 2.69 13.00 -53.17
CA LYS A 140 3.75 12.59 -54.11
C LYS A 140 4.92 11.86 -53.44
N LEU A 141 5.14 12.02 -52.12
CA LEU A 141 6.22 11.36 -51.38
C LEU A 141 5.71 10.05 -50.74
N PRO A 142 6.17 8.86 -51.19
CA PRO A 142 5.72 7.57 -50.64
C PRO A 142 5.94 7.45 -49.12
N LYS A 143 7.03 8.04 -48.61
CA LYS A 143 7.37 8.01 -47.18
C LYS A 143 6.33 8.71 -46.31
N THR A 144 5.73 9.79 -46.81
CA THR A 144 4.62 10.51 -46.14
C THR A 144 3.36 9.65 -46.14
N VAL A 145 3.03 9.03 -47.28
CA VAL A 145 1.87 8.12 -47.40
C VAL A 145 2.01 6.93 -46.44
N THR A 146 3.17 6.24 -46.41
CA THR A 146 3.44 5.15 -45.46
C THR A 146 3.29 5.60 -44.01
N GLY A 147 3.78 6.80 -43.66
CA GLY A 147 3.63 7.37 -42.32
C GLY A 147 2.17 7.63 -41.93
N CYS A 148 1.38 8.20 -42.85
CA CYS A 148 -0.05 8.46 -42.64
C CYS A 148 -0.85 7.16 -42.51
N VAL A 149 -0.61 6.17 -43.39
CA VAL A 149 -1.25 4.85 -43.30
C VAL A 149 -0.89 4.15 -41.98
N SER A 150 0.37 4.21 -41.54
CA SER A 150 0.80 3.66 -40.24
C SER A 150 0.15 4.38 -39.04
N ALA A 151 -0.07 5.70 -39.11
CA ALA A 151 -0.82 6.42 -38.09
C ALA A 151 -2.30 6.00 -38.05
N LEU A 152 -2.94 5.80 -39.22
CA LEU A 152 -4.29 5.26 -39.29
C LEU A 152 -4.38 3.84 -38.72
N VAL A 153 -3.42 2.95 -39.00
CA VAL A 153 -3.35 1.61 -38.38
C VAL A 153 -3.39 1.73 -36.86
N ALA A 154 -2.52 2.55 -36.27
CA ALA A 154 -2.46 2.75 -34.83
C ALA A 154 -3.77 3.32 -34.25
N ILE A 155 -4.43 4.25 -34.95
CA ILE A 155 -5.71 4.82 -34.53
C ILE A 155 -6.82 3.75 -34.53
N PHE A 156 -7.00 2.97 -35.60
CA PHE A 156 -8.03 1.92 -35.66
C PHE A 156 -7.74 0.72 -34.76
N GLU A 157 -6.46 0.41 -34.50
CA GLU A 157 -6.07 -0.63 -33.53
C GLU A 157 -6.41 -0.24 -32.09
N ASN A 158 -6.37 1.05 -31.75
CA ASN A 158 -6.61 1.53 -30.37
C ASN A 158 -8.06 1.94 -30.10
N PHE A 159 -8.73 2.65 -31.03
CA PHE A 159 -10.08 3.20 -30.83
C PHE A 159 -11.20 2.42 -31.54
N GLY A 160 -10.87 1.70 -32.62
CA GLY A 160 -11.83 0.92 -33.39
C GLY A 160 -12.80 1.70 -34.28
N CYS A 161 -13.61 0.94 -35.04
CA CYS A 161 -14.57 1.51 -36.01
C CYS A 161 -15.90 1.96 -35.39
N GLN A 162 -16.10 1.78 -34.09
CA GLN A 162 -17.30 2.25 -33.37
C GLN A 162 -17.23 3.75 -33.07
N ILE A 163 -16.01 4.25 -32.81
CA ILE A 163 -15.73 5.65 -32.44
C ILE A 163 -15.32 6.48 -33.66
N ILE A 164 -14.80 5.84 -34.71
CA ILE A 164 -14.21 6.51 -35.88
C ILE A 164 -14.80 5.91 -37.16
N SER A 165 -15.34 6.77 -38.03
CA SER A 165 -15.96 6.35 -39.30
C SER A 165 -14.90 5.82 -40.28
N PRO A 166 -14.99 4.56 -40.74
CA PRO A 166 -14.06 4.02 -41.75
C PRO A 166 -14.36 4.51 -43.18
N LYS A 167 -15.52 5.15 -43.40
CA LYS A 167 -16.01 5.54 -44.75
C LYS A 167 -15.03 6.41 -45.55
N PRO A 168 -14.37 7.45 -44.99
CA PRO A 168 -13.44 8.30 -45.73
C PRO A 168 -12.18 7.55 -46.22
N ILE A 169 -11.84 6.44 -45.57
CA ILE A 169 -10.61 5.67 -45.82
C ILE A 169 -10.87 4.56 -46.85
N ILE A 170 -12.03 3.88 -46.78
CA ILE A 170 -12.38 2.78 -47.70
C ILE A 170 -12.30 3.23 -49.18
N SER A 171 -12.73 4.45 -49.49
CA SER A 171 -12.65 5.04 -50.84
C SER A 171 -11.20 5.26 -51.36
N HIS A 172 -10.21 5.24 -50.46
CA HIS A 172 -8.79 5.43 -50.77
C HIS A 172 -7.99 4.12 -50.79
N LEU A 173 -8.46 3.03 -50.15
CA LEU A 173 -7.76 1.74 -50.08
C LEU A 173 -7.39 1.19 -51.46
N VAL A 174 -8.29 1.27 -52.44
CA VAL A 174 -8.05 0.79 -53.83
C VAL A 174 -6.85 1.50 -54.47
N LYS A 175 -6.70 2.81 -54.25
CA LYS A 175 -5.57 3.61 -54.77
C LYS A 175 -4.27 3.24 -54.04
N LEU A 176 -4.33 3.02 -52.73
CA LEU A 176 -3.18 2.64 -51.90
C LEU A 176 -2.65 1.23 -52.25
N PHE A 177 -3.53 0.26 -52.47
CA PHE A 177 -3.15 -1.07 -52.97
C PHE A 177 -2.55 -1.04 -54.40
N GLY A 178 -2.91 -0.03 -55.20
CA GLY A 178 -2.33 0.24 -56.52
C GLY A 178 -0.98 0.98 -56.52
N HIS A 179 -0.49 1.42 -55.36
CA HIS A 179 0.69 2.28 -55.26
C HIS A 179 2.01 1.55 -55.58
N SER A 180 2.94 2.24 -56.24
CA SER A 180 4.21 1.66 -56.71
C SER A 180 5.10 1.14 -55.57
N ASP A 181 5.20 1.91 -54.48
CA ASP A 181 6.04 1.59 -53.31
C ASP A 181 5.56 0.32 -52.56
N LYS A 182 6.50 -0.54 -52.18
CA LYS A 182 6.22 -1.80 -51.46
C LYS A 182 5.75 -1.56 -50.01
N ASN A 183 6.30 -0.56 -49.33
CA ASN A 183 6.00 -0.26 -47.93
C ASN A 183 4.60 0.32 -47.79
N VAL A 184 4.19 1.21 -48.71
CA VAL A 184 2.81 1.73 -48.76
C VAL A 184 1.82 0.56 -48.87
N ARG A 185 2.04 -0.38 -49.80
CA ARG A 185 1.19 -1.58 -49.93
C ARG A 185 1.24 -2.49 -48.70
N GLY A 186 2.39 -2.63 -48.05
CA GLY A 186 2.56 -3.40 -46.82
C GLY A 186 1.78 -2.83 -45.62
N GLU A 187 1.85 -1.52 -45.38
CA GLU A 187 1.06 -0.87 -44.32
C GLU A 187 -0.45 -0.83 -44.69
N THR A 188 -0.79 -0.71 -45.98
CA THR A 188 -2.20 -0.78 -46.43
C THR A 188 -2.81 -2.16 -46.18
N MET A 189 -2.04 -3.24 -46.33
CA MET A 189 -2.45 -4.59 -45.95
C MET A 189 -2.79 -4.66 -44.45
N LYS A 190 -1.92 -4.14 -43.58
CA LYS A 190 -2.19 -4.08 -42.13
C LYS A 190 -3.46 -3.29 -41.81
N LEU A 191 -3.61 -2.09 -42.38
CA LEU A 191 -4.80 -1.25 -42.18
C LEU A 191 -6.08 -1.99 -42.59
N THR A 192 -6.03 -2.74 -43.68
CA THR A 192 -7.17 -3.51 -44.17
C THR A 192 -7.50 -4.70 -43.26
N VAL A 193 -6.48 -5.36 -42.68
CA VAL A 193 -6.66 -6.42 -41.68
C VAL A 193 -7.24 -5.87 -40.36
N GLU A 194 -6.78 -4.71 -39.88
CA GLU A 194 -7.37 -4.07 -38.70
C GLU A 194 -8.83 -3.66 -38.95
N LEU A 195 -9.14 -3.05 -40.09
CA LEU A 195 -10.54 -2.74 -40.46
C LEU A 195 -11.39 -4.01 -40.60
N TYR A 196 -10.82 -5.13 -41.08
CA TYR A 196 -11.52 -6.41 -41.19
C TYR A 196 -11.90 -7.00 -39.82
N LYS A 197 -11.07 -6.84 -38.78
CA LYS A 197 -11.43 -7.27 -37.41
C LYS A 197 -12.76 -6.66 -36.96
N TRP A 198 -12.96 -5.37 -37.25
CA TRP A 198 -14.14 -4.60 -36.85
C TRP A 198 -15.34 -4.79 -37.78
N MET A 199 -15.13 -4.88 -39.10
CA MET A 199 -16.21 -4.85 -40.10
C MET A 199 -16.56 -6.22 -40.72
N ARG A 200 -15.68 -7.21 -40.59
CA ARG A 200 -15.82 -8.58 -41.15
C ARG A 200 -16.34 -8.56 -42.60
N ASP A 201 -17.41 -9.30 -42.87
CA ASP A 201 -17.95 -9.52 -44.22
C ASP A 201 -18.40 -8.24 -44.92
N ALA A 202 -18.77 -7.19 -44.19
CA ALA A 202 -19.16 -5.90 -44.77
C ALA A 202 -17.97 -5.20 -45.47
N LEU A 203 -16.74 -5.40 -44.98
CA LEU A 203 -15.54 -4.91 -45.66
C LEU A 203 -15.16 -5.82 -46.82
N SER A 204 -15.26 -7.14 -46.65
CA SER A 204 -14.97 -8.11 -47.71
C SER A 204 -15.87 -7.90 -48.94
N ALA A 205 -17.18 -7.73 -48.72
CA ALA A 205 -18.16 -7.52 -49.78
C ALA A 205 -17.97 -6.19 -50.54
N THR A 206 -17.44 -5.16 -49.88
CA THR A 206 -17.25 -3.82 -50.48
C THR A 206 -15.87 -3.62 -51.11
N LEU A 207 -14.81 -4.21 -50.53
CA LEU A 207 -13.44 -4.00 -50.98
C LEU A 207 -12.94 -5.06 -51.98
N LEU A 208 -13.17 -6.35 -51.72
CA LEU A 208 -12.55 -7.43 -52.53
C LEU A 208 -12.87 -7.34 -54.04
N PRO A 209 -14.11 -7.02 -54.49
CA PRO A 209 -14.43 -6.91 -55.92
C PRO A 209 -13.63 -5.83 -56.66
N SER A 210 -13.10 -4.83 -55.94
CA SER A 210 -12.35 -3.70 -56.51
C SER A 210 -10.84 -3.91 -56.62
N LEU A 211 -10.32 -5.03 -56.09
CA LEU A 211 -8.88 -5.35 -56.05
C LEU A 211 -8.50 -6.44 -57.07
N LYS A 212 -7.20 -6.55 -57.38
CA LYS A 212 -6.72 -7.58 -58.33
C LYS A 212 -6.82 -8.99 -57.74
N PRO A 213 -7.04 -10.06 -58.52
CA PRO A 213 -7.20 -11.42 -58.00
C PRO A 213 -6.08 -11.92 -57.09
N VAL A 214 -4.83 -11.51 -57.34
CA VAL A 214 -3.68 -11.82 -56.46
C VAL A 214 -3.84 -11.16 -55.08
N GLN A 215 -4.26 -9.90 -55.05
CA GLN A 215 -4.47 -9.13 -53.81
C GLN A 215 -5.68 -9.65 -53.03
N GLN A 216 -6.74 -10.09 -53.73
CA GLN A 216 -7.87 -10.77 -53.12
C GLN A 216 -7.41 -12.04 -52.38
N LYS A 217 -6.60 -12.89 -53.02
CA LYS A 217 -6.06 -14.12 -52.42
C LYS A 217 -5.19 -13.83 -51.18
N ASP A 218 -4.30 -12.84 -51.27
CA ASP A 218 -3.44 -12.45 -50.14
C ASP A 218 -4.26 -11.89 -48.96
N LEU A 219 -5.33 -11.13 -49.23
CA LEU A 219 -6.25 -10.62 -48.22
C LEU A 219 -7.09 -11.72 -47.59
N THR A 220 -7.68 -12.63 -48.36
CA THR A 220 -8.46 -13.76 -47.81
C THR A 220 -7.60 -14.61 -46.86
N ALA A 221 -6.35 -14.90 -47.23
CA ALA A 221 -5.43 -15.62 -46.34
C ALA A 221 -5.08 -14.83 -45.06
N ALA A 222 -4.96 -13.51 -45.14
CA ALA A 222 -4.75 -12.65 -43.98
C ALA A 222 -5.99 -12.51 -43.09
N PHE A 223 -7.20 -12.60 -43.67
CA PHE A 223 -8.48 -12.57 -42.97
C PHE A 223 -8.75 -13.89 -42.24
N GLU A 224 -8.51 -15.05 -42.88
CA GLU A 224 -8.60 -16.37 -42.26
C GLU A 224 -7.74 -16.49 -41.00
N ALA A 225 -6.53 -15.92 -41.01
CA ALA A 225 -5.62 -15.89 -39.86
C ALA A 225 -6.11 -15.03 -38.66
N VAL A 226 -7.21 -14.28 -38.84
CA VAL A 226 -7.71 -13.26 -37.89
C VAL A 226 -9.22 -13.43 -37.59
N ASN A 227 -9.84 -14.52 -38.10
CA ASN A 227 -11.27 -14.78 -37.91
C ASN A 227 -11.68 -15.03 -36.44
N ASP A 228 -10.83 -15.67 -35.64
CA ASP A 228 -11.14 -16.03 -34.24
C ASP A 228 -10.94 -14.88 -33.22
N VAL A 229 -10.45 -13.70 -33.66
CA VAL A 229 -10.12 -12.59 -32.75
C VAL A 229 -11.24 -11.54 -32.75
N SER A 230 -12.07 -11.53 -31.71
CA SER A 230 -13.02 -10.43 -31.47
C SER A 230 -12.29 -9.09 -31.28
N PRO A 231 -12.73 -8.00 -31.93
CA PRO A 231 -12.10 -6.68 -31.78
C PRO A 231 -12.49 -6.03 -30.43
N GLU A 232 -11.49 -5.58 -29.68
CA GLU A 232 -11.67 -4.83 -28.44
C GLU A 232 -11.02 -3.44 -28.54
N GLN A 233 -11.63 -2.43 -27.91
CA GLN A 233 -11.11 -1.07 -27.88
C GLN A 233 -9.98 -0.95 -26.84
N LYS A 234 -8.72 -0.87 -27.29
CA LYS A 234 -7.55 -0.80 -26.39
C LYS A 234 -7.40 0.52 -25.64
N ARG A 235 -7.90 1.63 -26.21
CA ARG A 235 -7.88 2.97 -25.60
C ARG A 235 -9.26 3.59 -25.62
N LEU A 236 -9.84 3.82 -24.44
CA LEU A 236 -11.08 4.57 -24.26
C LEU A 236 -10.85 6.07 -24.47
N THR A 237 -11.78 6.75 -25.13
CA THR A 237 -11.79 8.23 -25.21
C THR A 237 -12.05 8.84 -23.82
N ARG A 238 -11.67 10.11 -23.61
CA ARG A 238 -11.94 10.81 -22.33
C ARG A 238 -13.44 10.88 -22.03
N SER A 239 -14.29 11.05 -23.05
CA SER A 239 -15.75 10.99 -22.92
C SER A 239 -16.23 9.62 -22.41
N GLN A 240 -15.71 8.52 -22.96
CA GLN A 240 -16.07 7.16 -22.51
C GLN A 240 -15.53 6.86 -21.11
N LYS A 241 -14.33 7.36 -20.75
CA LYS A 241 -13.78 7.20 -19.39
C LYS A 241 -14.64 7.89 -18.34
N GLN A 242 -15.04 9.15 -18.59
CA GLN A 242 -15.95 9.89 -17.70
C GLN A 242 -17.34 9.27 -17.62
N GLU A 243 -17.82 8.66 -18.71
CA GLU A 243 -19.11 7.96 -18.72
C GLU A 243 -19.04 6.63 -17.97
N LEU A 244 -17.94 5.87 -18.10
CA LEU A 244 -17.69 4.67 -17.29
C LEU A 244 -17.51 5.01 -15.81
N GLU A 245 -16.84 6.12 -15.48
CA GLU A 245 -16.71 6.63 -14.11
C GLU A 245 -18.09 7.01 -13.55
N ARG A 246 -18.92 7.75 -14.29
CA ARG A 246 -20.32 8.02 -13.92
C ARG A 246 -21.16 6.76 -13.73
N GLN A 247 -21.03 5.77 -14.61
CA GLN A 247 -21.75 4.50 -14.48
C GLN A 247 -21.25 3.70 -13.27
N GLN A 248 -19.95 3.70 -12.98
CA GLN A 248 -19.39 3.10 -11.77
C GLN A 248 -19.81 3.84 -10.50
N GLU A 249 -19.97 5.17 -10.53
CA GLU A 249 -20.53 5.96 -9.43
C GLU A 249 -22.02 5.66 -9.23
N GLN A 250 -22.80 5.53 -10.30
CA GLN A 250 -24.21 5.13 -10.24
C GLN A 250 -24.38 3.69 -9.72
N LEU A 251 -23.59 2.73 -10.19
CA LEU A 251 -23.56 1.37 -9.65
C LEU A 251 -23.05 1.31 -8.20
N ALA A 252 -22.14 2.20 -7.79
CA ALA A 252 -21.68 2.28 -6.40
C ALA A 252 -22.72 2.93 -5.46
N GLY A 253 -23.62 3.76 -5.97
CA GLY A 253 -24.79 4.26 -5.25
C GLY A 253 -25.95 3.25 -5.19
N ALA A 254 -26.06 2.37 -6.18
CA ALA A 254 -27.13 1.37 -6.32
C ALA A 254 -26.73 -0.02 -5.78
N GLY A 255 -26.50 -0.11 -4.47
CA GLY A 255 -26.22 -1.37 -3.78
C GLY A 255 -27.46 -2.06 -3.20
N GLY A 256 -28.33 -2.65 -4.03
CA GLY A 256 -29.38 -3.58 -3.56
C GLY A 256 -30.66 -3.63 -4.41
N GLY A 257 -30.77 -4.62 -5.30
CA GLY A 257 -32.03 -4.93 -6.00
C GLY A 257 -31.87 -5.66 -7.34
N THR A 258 -32.14 -6.97 -7.32
CA THR A 258 -32.67 -7.74 -8.47
C THR A 258 -34.10 -7.26 -8.80
N ILE A 259 -34.71 -7.38 -10.00
CA ILE A 259 -34.40 -7.98 -11.31
C ILE A 259 -35.36 -7.35 -12.36
N ASP A 260 -34.98 -7.37 -13.66
CA ASP A 260 -35.79 -7.16 -14.88
C ASP A 260 -36.55 -5.83 -15.14
N GLU A 261 -36.93 -5.68 -16.41
CA GLU A 261 -37.43 -4.46 -17.07
C GLU A 261 -38.87 -4.10 -16.68
N ASP A 262 -39.09 -2.91 -16.11
CA ASP A 262 -40.07 -1.96 -16.66
C ASP A 262 -39.94 -0.54 -16.08
N VAL A 263 -40.50 0.45 -16.80
CA VAL A 263 -40.44 1.87 -16.43
C VAL A 263 -41.50 2.22 -15.40
N ASP A 264 -41.11 2.75 -14.24
CA ASP A 264 -41.98 3.69 -13.52
C ASP A 264 -41.23 4.74 -12.69
N MET A 265 -41.93 5.86 -12.52
CA MET A 265 -41.51 7.20 -12.08
C MET A 265 -40.59 7.33 -10.84
N GLU A 266 -39.66 8.31 -10.89
CA GLU A 266 -38.86 8.75 -9.74
C GLU A 266 -39.72 9.30 -8.58
N GLU A 267 -39.69 8.66 -7.41
CA GLU A 267 -40.02 9.32 -6.12
C GLU A 267 -38.73 9.69 -5.35
N PRO A 268 -38.74 10.78 -4.55
CA PRO A 268 -37.53 11.50 -4.18
C PRO A 268 -36.73 10.85 -3.04
N HIS A 269 -35.40 10.91 -3.18
CA HIS A 269 -34.36 10.60 -2.19
C HIS A 269 -34.83 10.34 -0.74
N GLN A 270 -34.99 9.07 -0.37
CA GLN A 270 -34.98 8.69 1.04
C GLN A 270 -33.52 8.62 1.54
N GLN A 271 -33.18 9.51 2.47
CA GLN A 271 -31.89 9.47 3.17
C GLN A 271 -31.77 8.17 3.98
N PRO A 272 -30.56 7.64 4.18
CA PRO A 272 -30.36 6.44 5.00
C PRO A 272 -30.93 6.66 6.41
N ILE A 273 -31.86 5.79 6.79
CA ILE A 273 -32.63 5.88 8.02
C ILE A 273 -31.69 5.67 9.21
N ASP A 274 -31.37 6.74 9.95
CA ASP A 274 -30.57 6.67 11.18
C ASP A 274 -31.34 5.87 12.26
N PRO A 275 -30.85 4.69 12.70
CA PRO A 275 -31.53 3.90 13.72
C PRO A 275 -31.63 4.62 15.07
N LEU A 276 -30.74 5.58 15.37
CA LEU A 276 -30.82 6.39 16.59
C LEU A 276 -31.90 7.48 16.48
N ALA A 277 -32.43 7.80 15.30
CA ALA A 277 -33.50 8.79 15.16
C ALA A 277 -34.77 8.37 15.94
N PHE A 278 -35.06 7.07 15.99
CA PHE A 278 -36.27 6.47 16.60
C PHE A 278 -36.14 6.14 18.09
N ILE A 279 -34.96 6.34 18.69
CA ILE A 279 -34.77 6.17 20.13
C ILE A 279 -35.13 7.48 20.84
N ASP A 280 -35.91 7.39 21.92
CA ASP A 280 -36.26 8.53 22.76
C ASP A 280 -35.00 9.11 23.45
N PRO A 281 -34.76 10.44 23.39
CA PRO A 281 -33.63 11.06 24.06
C PRO A 281 -33.67 10.88 25.58
N VAL A 282 -32.56 10.42 26.17
CA VAL A 282 -32.44 10.19 27.61
C VAL A 282 -31.74 11.38 28.29
N GLU A 283 -32.41 12.00 29.25
CA GLU A 283 -31.79 12.96 30.16
C GLU A 283 -30.83 12.22 31.12
N VAL A 284 -29.60 12.72 31.27
CA VAL A 284 -28.56 12.10 32.12
C VAL A 284 -28.00 13.02 33.20
N LEU A 285 -28.09 14.34 33.05
CA LEU A 285 -27.46 15.29 33.98
C LEU A 285 -28.08 15.22 35.39
N SER A 286 -29.41 15.08 35.49
CA SER A 286 -30.10 14.85 36.78
C SER A 286 -29.79 13.51 37.45
N LYS A 287 -29.20 12.55 36.72
CA LYS A 287 -28.82 11.22 37.24
C LYS A 287 -27.39 11.20 37.78
N PHE A 288 -26.61 12.27 37.60
CA PHE A 288 -25.26 12.35 38.14
C PHE A 288 -25.30 12.53 39.66
N PRO A 289 -24.30 12.01 40.42
CA PRO A 289 -24.25 12.19 41.86
C PRO A 289 -24.25 13.68 42.25
N SER A 290 -25.05 14.08 43.22
CA SER A 290 -25.13 15.49 43.69
C SER A 290 -23.83 16.02 44.31
N ASN A 291 -22.87 15.13 44.59
CA ASN A 291 -21.51 15.41 45.04
C ASN A 291 -20.44 15.30 43.93
N PHE A 292 -20.84 15.30 42.65
CA PHE A 292 -19.95 15.17 41.49
C PHE A 292 -18.79 16.18 41.51
N ASP A 293 -19.08 17.49 41.46
CA ASP A 293 -18.06 18.55 41.37
C ASP A 293 -17.07 18.54 42.55
N SER A 294 -17.52 18.12 43.74
CA SER A 294 -16.68 18.05 44.94
C SER A 294 -15.75 16.83 44.93
N ARG A 295 -16.27 15.63 44.62
CA ARG A 295 -15.46 14.40 44.55
C ARG A 295 -14.51 14.42 43.35
N ILE A 296 -14.92 14.91 42.17
CA ILE A 296 -14.03 15.01 40.99
C ILE A 296 -12.91 16.05 41.19
N SER A 297 -13.13 17.04 42.06
CA SER A 297 -12.11 18.02 42.48
C SER A 297 -11.29 17.58 43.69
N SER A 298 -11.54 16.38 44.24
CA SER A 298 -10.85 15.90 45.43
C SER A 298 -9.36 15.66 45.19
N LYS A 299 -8.56 15.85 46.25
CA LYS A 299 -7.14 15.48 46.24
C LYS A 299 -6.95 13.95 46.17
N LEU A 300 -7.90 13.18 46.70
CA LEU A 300 -7.86 11.72 46.70
C LEU A 300 -8.22 11.19 45.31
N TRP A 301 -7.24 10.57 44.63
CA TRP A 301 -7.46 10.04 43.27
C TRP A 301 -8.50 8.93 43.23
N LYS A 302 -8.66 8.17 44.33
CA LYS A 302 -9.68 7.12 44.44
C LYS A 302 -11.10 7.69 44.30
N GLU A 303 -11.40 8.76 45.03
CA GLU A 303 -12.70 9.45 44.94
C GLU A 303 -12.96 9.98 43.52
N ARG A 304 -11.92 10.45 42.82
CA ARG A 304 -12.04 10.88 41.40
C ARG A 304 -12.31 9.71 40.45
N VAL A 305 -11.74 8.53 40.71
CA VAL A 305 -11.98 7.31 39.92
C VAL A 305 -13.38 6.77 40.19
N GLU A 306 -13.77 6.60 41.45
CA GLU A 306 -15.07 6.08 41.85
C GLU A 306 -16.24 6.87 41.25
N VAL A 307 -16.16 8.20 41.23
CA VAL A 307 -17.16 9.07 40.56
C VAL A 307 -17.28 8.79 39.07
N LEU A 308 -16.16 8.58 38.38
CA LEU A 308 -16.17 8.32 36.96
C LEU A 308 -16.68 6.89 36.66
N ASP A 309 -16.31 5.91 37.49
CA ASP A 309 -16.86 4.55 37.44
C ASP A 309 -18.37 4.51 37.77
N GLU A 310 -18.89 5.42 38.60
CA GLU A 310 -20.33 5.60 38.84
C GLU A 310 -21.06 6.20 37.61
N ILE A 311 -20.40 7.08 36.85
CA ILE A 311 -21.00 7.78 35.69
C ILE A 311 -20.96 6.96 34.40
N VAL A 312 -19.91 6.16 34.18
CA VAL A 312 -19.76 5.34 32.96
C VAL A 312 -21.01 4.46 32.68
N PRO A 313 -21.58 3.71 33.64
CA PRO A 313 -22.80 2.91 33.42
C PRO A 313 -24.06 3.74 33.14
N ILE A 314 -24.11 5.01 33.57
CA ILE A 314 -25.22 5.93 33.29
C ILE A 314 -25.18 6.35 31.83
N LEU A 315 -23.99 6.76 31.36
CA LEU A 315 -23.77 7.13 29.96
C LEU A 315 -23.90 5.93 29.01
N GLN A 316 -23.39 4.75 29.40
CA GLN A 316 -23.45 3.54 28.58
C GLN A 316 -24.89 3.04 28.32
N LYS A 317 -25.84 3.33 29.23
CA LYS A 317 -27.27 3.01 29.05
C LYS A 317 -28.02 4.06 28.20
N ALA A 318 -27.48 5.25 28.03
CA ALA A 318 -28.10 6.33 27.26
C ALA A 318 -27.63 6.27 25.80
N MET A 319 -28.29 5.45 24.98
CA MET A 319 -27.95 5.33 23.54
C MET A 319 -28.11 6.66 22.79
N LYS A 320 -28.99 7.55 23.26
CA LYS A 320 -29.21 8.90 22.72
C LYS A 320 -29.40 9.88 23.89
N LEU A 321 -28.76 11.04 23.80
CA LEU A 321 -28.76 12.08 24.82
C LEU A 321 -29.71 13.23 24.45
N GLN A 322 -30.26 13.89 25.48
CA GLN A 322 -31.10 15.07 25.29
C GLN A 322 -30.28 16.26 24.75
N SER A 323 -30.49 16.63 23.49
CA SER A 323 -29.71 17.67 22.79
C SER A 323 -29.90 19.10 23.32
N ASN A 324 -30.95 19.34 24.10
CA ASN A 324 -31.28 20.66 24.66
C ASN A 324 -30.47 21.02 25.92
N ASP A 325 -29.79 20.05 26.53
CA ASP A 325 -29.06 20.24 27.79
C ASP A 325 -27.64 20.79 27.55
N ASP A 326 -27.13 21.63 28.47
CA ASP A 326 -25.77 22.17 28.36
C ASP A 326 -24.72 21.26 29.01
N TYR A 327 -24.02 20.49 28.18
CA TYR A 327 -22.91 19.63 28.59
C TYR A 327 -21.59 20.40 28.78
N SER A 328 -21.54 21.72 28.55
CA SER A 328 -20.29 22.52 28.59
C SER A 328 -19.56 22.48 29.94
N GLN A 329 -20.27 22.38 31.07
CA GLN A 329 -19.62 22.26 32.38
C GLN A 329 -18.96 20.89 32.54
N VAL A 330 -19.70 19.81 32.26
CA VAL A 330 -19.22 18.43 32.35
C VAL A 330 -18.04 18.18 31.41
N LEU A 331 -18.12 18.64 30.15
CA LEU A 331 -17.03 18.49 29.18
C LEU A 331 -15.79 19.32 29.55
N ARG A 332 -15.96 20.51 30.19
CA ARG A 332 -14.82 21.25 30.77
C ARG A 332 -14.18 20.52 31.95
N ILE A 333 -14.96 19.82 32.77
CA ILE A 333 -14.44 18.99 33.87
C ILE A 333 -13.67 17.80 33.29
N PHE A 334 -14.19 17.08 32.30
CA PHE A 334 -13.48 15.97 31.65
C PHE A 334 -12.22 16.43 30.89
N ALA A 335 -12.25 17.59 30.23
CA ALA A 335 -11.06 18.21 29.64
C ALA A 335 -9.99 18.55 30.71
N LYS A 336 -10.39 18.96 31.91
CA LYS A 336 -9.49 19.14 33.06
C LYS A 336 -8.94 17.80 33.58
N CYS A 337 -9.74 16.73 33.59
CA CYS A 337 -9.30 15.37 33.92
C CYS A 337 -8.22 14.84 32.96
N MET A 338 -8.18 15.27 31.70
CA MET A 338 -7.07 14.96 30.78
C MET A 338 -5.71 15.47 31.26
N LYS A 339 -5.68 16.43 32.21
CA LYS A 339 -4.46 16.98 32.80
C LYS A 339 -4.16 16.38 34.19
N ASP A 340 -4.90 15.37 34.64
CA ASP A 340 -4.67 14.66 35.91
C ASP A 340 -3.34 13.88 35.90
N ALA A 341 -2.77 13.67 37.08
CA ALA A 341 -1.59 12.83 37.27
C ALA A 341 -1.92 11.33 37.22
N ASN A 342 -3.15 10.93 37.56
CA ASN A 342 -3.58 9.54 37.55
C ASN A 342 -4.15 9.13 36.18
N ILE A 343 -3.48 8.17 35.54
CA ILE A 343 -3.84 7.63 34.22
C ILE A 343 -5.21 6.93 34.17
N GLN A 344 -5.74 6.42 35.28
CA GLN A 344 -7.08 5.81 35.33
C GLN A 344 -8.18 6.87 35.24
N VAL A 345 -7.98 8.02 35.87
CA VAL A 345 -8.88 9.20 35.76
C VAL A 345 -8.91 9.69 34.30
N VAL A 346 -7.76 9.74 33.63
CA VAL A 346 -7.66 10.10 32.21
C VAL A 346 -8.40 9.09 31.32
N GLN A 347 -8.21 7.79 31.55
CA GLN A 347 -8.86 6.73 30.76
C GLN A 347 -10.38 6.77 30.89
N LEU A 348 -10.91 6.89 32.11
CA LEU A 348 -12.36 6.96 32.35
C LEU A 348 -12.96 8.26 31.80
N ALA A 349 -12.27 9.40 31.93
CA ALA A 349 -12.72 10.66 31.34
C ALA A 349 -12.76 10.61 29.80
N ALA A 350 -11.80 9.94 29.15
CA ALA A 350 -11.82 9.72 27.70
C ALA A 350 -13.04 8.89 27.27
N ASN A 351 -13.31 7.77 27.95
CA ASN A 351 -14.50 6.94 27.71
C ASN A 351 -15.80 7.74 27.90
N CYS A 352 -15.90 8.60 28.92
CA CYS A 352 -17.06 9.45 29.12
C CYS A 352 -17.27 10.46 27.98
N ILE A 353 -16.20 11.05 27.43
CA ILE A 353 -16.30 11.94 26.26
C ILE A 353 -16.72 11.16 25.01
N GLU A 354 -16.18 9.95 24.79
CA GLU A 354 -16.58 9.05 23.70
C GLU A 354 -18.09 8.74 23.75
N MET A 355 -18.61 8.38 24.92
CA MET A 355 -20.04 8.09 25.11
C MET A 355 -20.92 9.31 24.91
N ILE A 356 -20.51 10.50 25.39
CA ILE A 356 -21.25 11.75 25.17
C ILE A 356 -21.26 12.15 23.68
N ALA A 357 -20.13 11.98 22.98
CA ALA A 357 -20.07 12.23 21.54
C ALA A 357 -21.00 11.30 20.75
N LYS A 358 -21.02 9.99 21.07
CA LYS A 358 -21.95 9.02 20.48
C LYS A 358 -23.42 9.38 20.75
N GLY A 359 -23.76 9.70 22.00
CA GLY A 359 -25.14 9.97 22.40
C GLY A 359 -25.71 11.30 21.88
N LEU A 360 -24.88 12.33 21.65
CA LEU A 360 -25.33 13.62 21.12
C LEU A 360 -25.41 13.69 19.59
N GLY A 361 -24.68 12.82 18.88
CA GLY A 361 -24.53 12.90 17.43
C GLY A 361 -23.99 14.28 16.98
N SER A 362 -24.41 14.74 15.81
CA SER A 362 -23.93 15.99 15.18
C SER A 362 -23.98 17.24 16.08
N ASN A 363 -24.85 17.26 17.10
CA ASN A 363 -24.93 18.31 18.11
C ASN A 363 -23.63 18.47 18.93
N PHE A 364 -22.73 17.47 18.94
CA PHE A 364 -21.45 17.54 19.65
C PHE A 364 -20.49 18.59 19.07
N ASN A 365 -20.63 18.97 17.79
CA ASN A 365 -19.72 19.89 17.10
C ASN A 365 -19.53 21.23 17.87
N ARG A 366 -20.59 21.75 18.52
CA ARG A 366 -20.53 22.96 19.35
C ARG A 366 -19.58 22.88 20.57
N TYR A 367 -19.22 21.68 21.00
CA TYR A 367 -18.35 21.41 22.14
C TYR A 367 -16.93 20.99 21.74
N LEU A 368 -16.64 20.85 20.43
CA LEU A 368 -15.37 20.37 19.88
C LEU A 368 -14.14 21.09 20.46
N SER A 369 -14.19 22.42 20.46
CA SER A 369 -13.11 23.30 20.92
C SER A 369 -12.80 23.21 22.41
N ILE A 370 -13.72 22.65 23.22
CA ILE A 370 -13.53 22.43 24.66
C ILE A 370 -12.60 21.24 24.92
N VAL A 371 -12.74 20.17 24.12
CA VAL A 371 -12.12 18.86 24.42
C VAL A 371 -10.96 18.50 23.49
N LEU A 372 -11.02 18.86 22.21
CA LEU A 372 -10.13 18.30 21.18
C LEU A 372 -8.64 18.55 21.49
N SER A 373 -8.29 19.78 21.82
CA SER A 373 -6.92 20.16 22.20
C SER A 373 -6.42 19.41 23.44
N SER A 374 -7.26 19.28 24.47
CA SER A 374 -6.89 18.59 25.72
C SER A 374 -6.68 17.08 25.52
N ILE A 375 -7.39 16.46 24.60
CA ILE A 375 -7.21 15.04 24.23
C ILE A 375 -5.92 14.88 23.41
N ILE A 376 -5.70 15.73 22.39
CA ILE A 376 -4.50 15.69 21.54
C ILE A 376 -3.22 15.95 22.34
N GLU A 377 -3.22 16.90 23.30
CA GLU A 377 -2.11 17.08 24.26
C GLU A 377 -1.83 15.81 25.09
N ARG A 378 -2.86 15.03 25.42
CA ARG A 378 -2.75 13.84 26.28
C ARG A 378 -2.42 12.53 25.56
N THR A 379 -2.45 12.50 24.23
CA THR A 379 -1.95 11.37 23.40
C THR A 379 -0.47 10.97 23.66
N LYS A 380 0.26 11.75 24.46
CA LYS A 380 1.59 11.40 24.99
C LYS A 380 1.64 10.10 25.82
N GLU A 381 0.51 9.62 26.30
CA GLU A 381 0.42 8.40 27.12
C GLU A 381 0.74 7.14 26.32
N LYS A 382 1.62 6.30 26.86
CA LYS A 382 2.09 5.07 26.18
C LYS A 382 1.40 3.78 26.65
N LYS A 383 0.58 3.83 27.70
CA LYS A 383 -0.15 2.64 28.19
C LYS A 383 -1.24 2.29 27.17
N PRO A 384 -1.27 1.07 26.58
CA PRO A 384 -2.21 0.74 25.50
C PRO A 384 -3.67 1.02 25.84
N SER A 385 -4.14 0.70 27.06
CA SER A 385 -5.52 0.94 27.49
C SER A 385 -5.92 2.43 27.56
N VAL A 386 -4.94 3.33 27.71
CA VAL A 386 -5.17 4.78 27.79
C VAL A 386 -5.05 5.39 26.40
N ALA A 387 -4.06 4.97 25.62
CA ALA A 387 -3.89 5.38 24.22
C ALA A 387 -5.12 5.01 23.40
N GLN A 388 -5.61 3.77 23.50
CA GLN A 388 -6.80 3.31 22.79
C GLN A 388 -8.07 4.09 23.19
N ALA A 389 -8.24 4.43 24.48
CA ALA A 389 -9.37 5.26 24.93
C ALA A 389 -9.32 6.69 24.35
N LEU A 390 -8.13 7.28 24.24
CA LEU A 390 -7.93 8.59 23.62
C LEU A 390 -8.15 8.54 22.10
N ASP A 391 -7.63 7.51 21.42
CA ASP A 391 -7.82 7.29 19.97
C ASP A 391 -9.31 7.04 19.63
N ASN A 392 -10.01 6.18 20.38
CA ASN A 392 -11.43 5.93 20.20
C ASN A 392 -12.28 7.20 20.36
N ALA A 393 -11.96 8.04 21.36
CA ALA A 393 -12.64 9.31 21.57
C ALA A 393 -12.41 10.27 20.40
N LEU A 394 -11.17 10.38 19.89
CA LEU A 394 -10.85 11.21 18.73
C LEU A 394 -11.55 10.74 17.45
N ASP A 395 -11.51 9.43 17.17
CA ASP A 395 -12.12 8.85 15.97
C ASP A 395 -13.65 8.94 16.00
N THR A 396 -14.25 8.80 17.19
CA THR A 396 -15.68 9.07 17.44
C THR A 396 -16.02 10.53 17.17
N ILE A 397 -15.24 11.47 17.70
CA ILE A 397 -15.45 12.91 17.49
C ILE A 397 -15.43 13.25 15.99
N PHE A 398 -14.47 12.72 15.22
CA PHE A 398 -14.40 12.93 13.77
C PHE A 398 -15.63 12.37 13.05
N THR A 399 -16.01 11.13 13.35
CA THR A 399 -17.20 10.48 12.76
C THR A 399 -18.47 11.27 13.03
N VAL A 400 -18.63 11.75 14.27
CA VAL A 400 -19.80 12.51 14.73
C VAL A 400 -19.87 13.92 14.14
N CYS A 401 -18.74 14.54 13.81
CA CYS A 401 -18.69 15.86 13.16
C CYS A 401 -18.89 15.81 11.63
N GLY A 402 -19.43 14.70 11.09
CA GLY A 402 -19.77 14.57 9.67
C GLY A 402 -18.60 14.15 8.76
N GLY A 403 -17.44 13.82 9.33
CA GLY A 403 -16.27 13.38 8.55
C GLY A 403 -15.57 14.48 7.76
N ASP A 404 -15.82 15.77 8.06
CA ASP A 404 -15.11 16.90 7.48
C ASP A 404 -13.77 17.17 8.19
N ILE A 405 -12.70 17.19 7.41
CA ILE A 405 -11.33 17.41 7.89
C ILE A 405 -11.10 18.85 8.36
N SER A 406 -11.84 19.84 7.81
CA SER A 406 -11.63 21.26 8.11
C SER A 406 -11.80 21.58 9.59
N SER A 407 -12.78 20.92 10.23
CA SER A 407 -13.11 21.10 11.66
C SER A 407 -12.00 20.65 12.64
N ILE A 408 -11.15 19.69 12.24
CA ILE A 408 -10.14 19.07 13.12
C ILE A 408 -8.69 19.37 12.72
N LEU A 409 -8.47 19.85 11.49
CA LEU A 409 -7.15 19.92 10.87
C LEU A 409 -6.16 20.78 11.69
N ASP A 410 -6.57 21.98 12.09
CA ASP A 410 -5.69 22.91 12.80
C ASP A 410 -5.15 22.30 14.10
N GLU A 411 -5.98 21.61 14.87
CA GLU A 411 -5.58 21.03 16.16
C GLU A 411 -4.76 19.74 15.98
N ALA A 412 -5.05 18.92 14.95
CA ALA A 412 -4.19 17.81 14.57
C ALA A 412 -2.80 18.29 14.12
N VAL A 413 -2.75 19.35 13.31
CA VAL A 413 -1.51 20.00 12.86
C VAL A 413 -0.75 20.65 14.02
N ASN A 414 -1.44 21.21 15.01
CA ASN A 414 -0.81 21.70 16.25
C ASN A 414 -0.26 20.54 17.10
N GLY A 415 -0.96 19.42 17.19
CA GLY A 415 -0.47 18.18 17.81
C GLY A 415 0.84 17.68 17.20
N MET A 416 0.97 17.73 15.87
CA MET A 416 2.20 17.37 15.14
C MET A 416 3.37 18.35 15.36
N LYS A 417 3.10 19.61 15.78
CA LYS A 417 4.13 20.60 16.15
C LYS A 417 4.64 20.43 17.58
N LEU A 418 3.99 19.63 18.43
CA LEU A 418 4.40 19.44 19.83
C LEU A 418 5.80 18.82 19.94
N ARG A 419 6.56 19.27 20.96
CA ARG A 419 7.94 18.82 21.22
C ARG A 419 8.03 17.33 21.59
N THR A 420 6.96 16.75 22.12
CA THR A 420 6.93 15.36 22.60
C THR A 420 6.80 14.39 21.41
N PRO A 421 7.73 13.43 21.22
CA PRO A 421 7.70 12.47 20.11
C PRO A 421 6.38 11.72 19.95
N GLN A 422 5.81 11.26 21.07
CA GLN A 422 4.58 10.46 21.08
C GLN A 422 3.38 11.24 20.52
N ASN A 423 3.20 12.52 20.89
CA ASN A 423 2.12 13.34 20.35
C ASN A 423 2.22 13.50 18.83
N LYS A 424 3.43 13.63 18.27
CA LYS A 424 3.60 13.73 16.81
C LYS A 424 3.13 12.46 16.10
N ILE A 425 3.51 11.29 16.63
CA ILE A 425 3.12 9.97 16.09
C ILE A 425 1.59 9.81 16.18
N SER A 426 1.00 10.03 17.36
CA SER A 426 -0.43 9.89 17.56
C SER A 426 -1.25 10.90 16.75
N ALA A 427 -0.82 12.16 16.65
CA ALA A 427 -1.52 13.18 15.85
C ALA A 427 -1.44 12.90 14.34
N ALA A 428 -0.29 12.45 13.82
CA ALA A 428 -0.15 12.03 12.42
C ALA A 428 -1.00 10.77 12.12
N ASN A 429 -1.03 9.80 13.04
CA ASN A 429 -1.87 8.61 12.92
C ASN A 429 -3.37 8.94 13.01
N PHE A 430 -3.77 9.86 13.89
CA PHE A 430 -5.14 10.37 13.95
C PHE A 430 -5.54 11.04 12.64
N LEU A 431 -4.70 11.95 12.11
CA LEU A 431 -4.97 12.59 10.83
C LEU A 431 -5.02 11.58 9.67
N LYS A 432 -4.18 10.53 9.69
CA LYS A 432 -4.26 9.40 8.74
C LYS A 432 -5.61 8.69 8.82
N ARG A 433 -6.09 8.35 10.03
CA ARG A 433 -7.40 7.70 10.23
C ARG A 433 -8.56 8.61 9.81
N CYS A 434 -8.43 9.92 10.01
CA CYS A 434 -9.39 10.90 9.51
C CYS A 434 -9.41 10.90 7.98
N LEU A 435 -8.27 11.14 7.33
CA LEU A 435 -8.10 11.12 5.86
C LEU A 435 -8.69 9.84 5.24
N ALA A 436 -8.39 8.67 5.79
CA ALA A 436 -8.92 7.39 5.30
C ALA A 436 -10.46 7.30 5.38
N ASN A 437 -11.08 7.98 6.35
CA ASN A 437 -12.53 7.99 6.60
C ASN A 437 -13.25 9.26 6.12
N THR A 438 -12.55 10.27 5.60
CA THR A 438 -13.13 11.52 5.10
C THR A 438 -14.08 11.25 3.93
N THR A 439 -15.22 11.93 3.91
CA THR A 439 -16.25 11.85 2.85
C THR A 439 -16.13 12.95 1.81
N GLY A 440 -15.56 14.10 2.17
CA GLY A 440 -15.29 15.23 1.28
C GLY A 440 -13.84 15.32 0.79
N PHE A 441 -13.63 15.98 -0.36
CA PHE A 441 -12.29 16.19 -0.93
C PHE A 441 -11.56 17.36 -0.21
N PRO A 442 -10.33 17.17 0.31
CA PRO A 442 -9.57 18.24 0.96
C PRO A 442 -9.26 19.42 0.02
N SER A 443 -9.42 20.65 0.49
CA SER A 443 -9.10 21.83 -0.31
C SER A 443 -7.58 22.02 -0.50
N SER A 444 -7.17 22.75 -1.54
CA SER A 444 -5.73 22.97 -1.82
C SER A 444 -4.99 23.66 -0.66
N ALA A 445 -5.66 24.47 0.16
CA ALA A 445 -5.03 25.11 1.31
C ALA A 445 -4.79 24.11 2.47
N GLU A 446 -5.71 23.16 2.65
CA GLU A 446 -5.59 22.09 3.64
C GLU A 446 -4.49 21.10 3.21
N ILE A 447 -4.44 20.73 1.93
CA ILE A 447 -3.37 19.93 1.34
C ILE A 447 -2.01 20.60 1.57
N ASP A 448 -1.89 21.90 1.25
CA ASP A 448 -0.65 22.66 1.45
C ASP A 448 -0.22 22.66 2.95
N SER A 449 -1.17 22.82 3.89
CA SER A 449 -0.93 22.76 5.34
C SER A 449 -0.43 21.38 5.82
N ILE A 450 -1.11 20.30 5.40
CA ILE A 450 -0.73 18.91 5.74
C ILE A 450 0.66 18.58 5.17
N MET A 451 0.96 19.01 3.95
CA MET A 451 2.26 18.75 3.32
C MET A 451 3.40 19.55 3.95
N GLU A 452 3.17 20.80 4.35
CA GLU A 452 4.21 21.61 5.01
C GLU A 452 4.66 21.00 6.35
N ILE A 453 3.73 20.44 7.14
CA ILE A 453 4.07 19.73 8.39
C ILE A 453 4.57 18.31 8.11
N GLY A 454 3.99 17.59 7.15
CA GLY A 454 4.39 16.24 6.76
C GLY A 454 5.86 16.15 6.32
N ILE A 455 6.33 17.09 5.47
CA ILE A 455 7.74 17.15 5.04
C ILE A 455 8.70 17.37 6.23
N LYS A 456 8.26 18.10 7.27
CA LYS A 456 9.04 18.28 8.51
C LYS A 456 9.08 16.98 9.31
N LEU A 457 7.98 16.23 9.41
CA LEU A 457 7.95 14.90 10.07
C LEU A 457 8.82 13.87 9.36
N LEU A 458 8.81 13.83 8.02
CA LEU A 458 9.70 12.98 7.23
C LEU A 458 11.19 13.21 7.53
N SER A 459 11.55 14.38 8.05
CA SER A 459 12.92 14.79 8.37
C SER A 459 13.24 14.76 9.88
N ASP A 460 12.35 14.20 10.70
CA ASP A 460 12.60 14.02 12.14
C ASP A 460 13.67 12.93 12.39
N SER A 461 14.37 13.02 13.52
CA SER A 461 15.44 12.09 13.88
C SER A 461 14.93 10.70 14.25
N GLN A 462 13.70 10.59 14.74
CA GLN A 462 13.11 9.30 15.15
C GLN A 462 12.37 8.61 14.02
N GLU A 463 12.69 7.33 13.80
CA GLU A 463 12.07 6.51 12.75
C GLU A 463 10.55 6.38 12.87
N PRO A 464 9.93 6.18 14.05
CA PRO A 464 8.47 6.10 14.16
C PRO A 464 7.75 7.40 13.77
N ILE A 465 8.38 8.56 13.93
CA ILE A 465 7.82 9.85 13.50
C ILE A 465 7.87 9.96 11.97
N ARG A 466 9.00 9.56 11.36
CA ARG A 466 9.12 9.53 9.90
C ARG A 466 8.11 8.56 9.28
N GLN A 467 7.94 7.37 9.87
CA GLN A 467 6.96 6.38 9.42
C GLN A 467 5.53 6.95 9.49
N ALA A 468 5.10 7.50 10.62
CA ALA A 468 3.76 8.10 10.74
C ALA A 468 3.54 9.24 9.72
N GLY A 469 4.57 10.04 9.44
CA GLY A 469 4.55 11.04 8.37
C GLY A 469 4.42 10.45 6.97
N THR A 470 5.18 9.38 6.66
CA THR A 470 5.08 8.63 5.39
C THR A 470 3.68 8.05 5.19
N GLU A 471 3.12 7.41 6.21
CA GLU A 471 1.79 6.79 6.13
C GLU A 471 0.69 7.84 5.90
N MET A 472 0.74 8.95 6.65
CA MET A 472 -0.18 10.08 6.50
C MET A 472 -0.12 10.71 5.09
N ILE A 473 1.08 10.94 4.54
CA ILE A 473 1.26 11.51 3.19
C ILE A 473 0.83 10.50 2.12
N GLY A 474 1.10 9.20 2.30
CA GLY A 474 0.65 8.15 1.39
C GLY A 474 -0.88 8.06 1.32
N THR A 475 -1.56 8.17 2.46
CA THR A 475 -3.04 8.25 2.51
C THR A 475 -3.57 9.52 1.85
N LEU A 476 -2.97 10.69 2.11
CA LEU A 476 -3.34 11.93 1.41
C LEU A 476 -3.17 11.79 -0.12
N MET A 477 -2.07 11.18 -0.56
CA MET A 477 -1.77 10.94 -1.98
C MET A 477 -2.80 10.02 -2.65
N LYS A 478 -3.45 9.12 -1.91
CA LYS A 478 -4.54 8.28 -2.43
C LYS A 478 -5.79 9.10 -2.73
N ILE A 479 -6.09 10.13 -1.92
CA ILE A 479 -7.26 11.00 -2.07
C ILE A 479 -7.03 12.04 -3.17
N THR A 480 -5.91 12.76 -3.11
CA THR A 480 -5.61 13.88 -4.03
C THR A 480 -5.04 13.44 -5.37
N GLY A 481 -4.56 12.19 -5.44
CA GLY A 481 -3.76 11.68 -6.55
C GLY A 481 -2.31 12.17 -6.51
N GLN A 482 -1.42 11.37 -7.08
CA GLN A 482 0.03 11.62 -7.14
C GLN A 482 0.39 12.97 -7.79
N ARG A 483 -0.40 13.40 -8.79
CA ARG A 483 -0.16 14.63 -9.56
C ARG A 483 -0.18 15.90 -8.69
N GLU A 484 -1.15 16.04 -7.78
CA GLU A 484 -1.30 17.25 -6.95
C GLU A 484 -0.13 17.41 -5.97
N LEU A 485 0.49 16.30 -5.53
CA LEU A 485 1.61 16.29 -4.57
C LEU A 485 3.01 16.26 -5.20
N ASN A 486 3.15 16.01 -6.51
CA ASN A 486 4.45 15.85 -7.17
C ASN A 486 5.39 17.05 -6.95
N HIS A 487 4.88 18.28 -6.96
CA HIS A 487 5.70 19.48 -6.74
C HIS A 487 6.21 19.61 -5.28
N PHE A 488 5.52 19.00 -4.31
CA PHE A 488 6.00 18.88 -2.92
C PHE A 488 7.06 17.79 -2.82
N LEU A 489 6.76 16.61 -3.39
CA LEU A 489 7.67 15.46 -3.43
C LEU A 489 8.98 15.76 -4.18
N ALA A 490 8.99 16.70 -5.12
CA ALA A 490 10.21 17.17 -5.79
C ALA A 490 11.32 17.65 -4.83
N LYS A 491 10.96 18.10 -3.61
CA LYS A 491 11.90 18.55 -2.56
C LYS A 491 12.32 17.44 -1.58
N VAL A 492 11.80 16.22 -1.75
CA VAL A 492 11.99 15.08 -0.84
C VAL A 492 13.05 14.11 -1.40
N GLU A 493 13.82 13.47 -0.53
CA GLU A 493 14.81 12.45 -0.90
C GLU A 493 14.15 11.22 -1.55
N GLU A 494 14.78 10.68 -2.60
CA GLU A 494 14.21 9.60 -3.42
C GLU A 494 13.80 8.35 -2.62
N HIS A 495 14.63 7.94 -1.65
CA HIS A 495 14.31 6.85 -0.73
C HIS A 495 12.98 7.08 0.02
N ARG A 496 12.73 8.31 0.48
CA ARG A 496 11.50 8.63 1.22
C ARG A 496 10.30 8.70 0.27
N LYS A 497 10.48 9.17 -0.98
CA LYS A 497 9.42 9.06 -2.02
C LYS A 497 9.04 7.62 -2.28
N ALA A 498 10.00 6.71 -2.39
CA ALA A 498 9.75 5.29 -2.58
C ALA A 498 8.95 4.68 -1.42
N GLN A 499 9.23 5.08 -0.16
CA GLN A 499 8.42 4.67 1.00
C GLN A 499 6.99 5.22 0.97
N ILE A 500 6.79 6.47 0.53
CA ILE A 500 5.46 7.09 0.37
C ILE A 500 4.66 6.38 -0.73
N LEU A 501 5.30 6.06 -1.86
CA LEU A 501 4.70 5.32 -2.97
C LEU A 501 4.33 3.89 -2.56
N ALA A 502 5.21 3.20 -1.84
CA ALA A 502 4.92 1.86 -1.31
C ALA A 502 3.70 1.86 -0.37
N TYR A 503 3.52 2.91 0.45
CA TYR A 503 2.32 3.03 1.28
C TYR A 503 1.07 3.43 0.49
N PHE A 504 1.21 4.26 -0.55
CA PHE A 504 0.10 4.66 -1.43
C PHE A 504 -0.54 3.46 -2.15
N GLU A 505 0.24 2.46 -2.58
CA GLU A 505 -0.33 1.24 -3.16
C GLU A 505 -1.24 0.51 -2.17
N ILE A 506 -0.83 0.45 -0.89
CA ILE A 506 -1.51 -0.27 0.20
C ILE A 506 -2.67 0.55 0.82
N ALA A 507 -2.63 1.88 0.73
CA ALA A 507 -3.61 2.75 1.38
C ALA A 507 -5.01 2.67 0.73
N GLU A 508 -6.03 2.43 1.55
CA GLU A 508 -7.44 2.50 1.20
C GLU A 508 -8.08 3.77 1.79
N VAL A 509 -8.99 4.41 1.04
CA VAL A 509 -9.66 5.66 1.42
C VAL A 509 -11.12 5.66 0.98
N LYS A 510 -12.01 6.28 1.77
CA LYS A 510 -13.46 6.33 1.46
C LYS A 510 -13.83 7.42 0.45
N CYS A 511 -13.10 8.52 0.38
CA CYS A 511 -13.31 9.58 -0.61
C CYS A 511 -12.86 9.10 -2.01
N LYS A 512 -13.74 9.20 -3.01
CA LYS A 512 -13.42 8.99 -4.43
C LYS A 512 -13.14 10.32 -5.15
N SER A 513 -12.87 10.26 -6.45
CA SER A 513 -12.21 11.29 -7.28
C SER A 513 -12.84 12.69 -7.24
N LYS A 514 -12.02 13.69 -7.59
CA LYS A 514 -12.35 15.12 -7.67
C LYS A 514 -13.29 15.42 -8.84
N SER A 515 -14.57 15.07 -8.72
CA SER A 515 -15.59 15.46 -9.69
C SER A 515 -15.76 17.00 -9.69
N VAL A 516 -15.64 17.61 -10.87
CA VAL A 516 -15.85 19.05 -11.03
C VAL A 516 -17.35 19.31 -11.10
N PRO A 517 -17.94 20.13 -10.21
CA PRO A 517 -19.36 20.47 -10.31
C PRO A 517 -19.63 21.18 -11.63
N ALA A 518 -20.56 20.66 -12.44
CA ALA A 518 -21.01 21.34 -13.64
C ALA A 518 -21.66 22.69 -13.25
N PRO A 519 -21.37 23.79 -13.97
CA PRO A 519 -22.04 25.06 -13.72
C PRO A 519 -23.54 24.91 -13.96
N ALA A 520 -24.36 25.35 -12.99
CA ALA A 520 -25.81 25.28 -13.08
C ALA A 520 -26.32 25.96 -14.37
N PRO A 521 -27.35 25.39 -15.04
CA PRO A 521 -27.82 25.91 -16.31
C PRO A 521 -28.28 27.37 -16.17
N THR A 522 -27.58 28.28 -16.85
CA THR A 522 -27.88 29.70 -16.84
C THR A 522 -29.22 29.96 -17.50
N ARG A 523 -30.25 30.18 -16.68
CA ARG A 523 -31.58 30.59 -17.12
C ARG A 523 -31.47 31.82 -18.02
N ALA A 524 -31.86 31.68 -19.28
CA ALA A 524 -31.69 32.73 -20.29
C ALA A 524 -32.37 34.05 -19.86
N PRO A 525 -31.65 35.19 -19.90
CA PRO A 525 -32.27 36.49 -19.67
C PRO A 525 -33.13 36.89 -20.89
N PRO A 526 -34.32 37.49 -20.69
CA PRO A 526 -35.20 37.89 -21.78
C PRO A 526 -34.63 39.09 -22.56
N ALA A 527 -34.90 39.13 -23.87
CA ALA A 527 -34.35 40.13 -24.78
C ALA A 527 -34.91 41.54 -24.54
N GLN A 528 -34.02 42.55 -24.61
CA GLN A 528 -34.39 43.94 -24.88
C GLN A 528 -33.50 44.56 -25.96
N ARG A 529 -34.08 45.52 -26.70
CA ARG A 529 -33.57 46.11 -27.96
C ARG A 529 -32.67 47.34 -27.72
N PRO A 530 -31.91 47.80 -28.74
CA PRO A 530 -30.73 48.65 -28.53
C PRO A 530 -31.00 50.17 -28.61
N ASN A 531 -30.12 50.94 -27.96
CA ASN A 531 -29.71 52.34 -28.19
C ASN A 531 -28.72 52.73 -27.07
N SER A 532 -27.81 53.70 -27.16
CA SER A 532 -27.20 54.46 -28.26
C SER A 532 -25.96 55.20 -27.69
N ALA A 533 -25.08 55.75 -28.53
CA ALA A 533 -23.81 56.38 -28.10
C ALA A 533 -23.97 57.62 -27.19
N PHE A 534 -22.94 57.96 -26.39
CA PHE A 534 -22.14 59.20 -26.50
C PHE A 534 -20.95 59.22 -25.50
N ALA A 535 -20.13 60.29 -25.48
CA ALA A 535 -18.71 60.24 -25.07
C ALA A 535 -18.24 61.34 -24.09
N LYS A 536 -17.00 61.15 -23.56
CA LYS A 536 -16.03 62.11 -22.96
C LYS A 536 -16.16 62.56 -21.47
N LYS A 537 -15.15 62.14 -20.67
CA LYS A 537 -14.11 62.92 -19.89
C LYS A 537 -14.22 64.48 -19.88
N PRO A 538 -13.62 65.24 -18.90
CA PRO A 538 -12.32 64.96 -18.19
C PRO A 538 -12.09 65.49 -16.73
N THR A 539 -10.90 65.16 -16.17
CA THR A 539 -10.09 65.90 -15.13
C THR A 539 -10.64 65.99 -13.68
N LEU A 540 -9.81 65.91 -12.62
CA LEU A 540 -8.62 66.74 -12.32
C LEU A 540 -7.33 65.98 -11.89
N GLN A 541 -6.28 66.78 -11.67
CA GLN A 541 -4.82 66.54 -11.63
C GLN A 541 -4.27 66.96 -10.22
N PRO A 542 -2.93 67.05 -9.91
CA PRO A 542 -1.71 66.53 -10.55
C PRO A 542 -0.56 66.05 -9.60
N THR A 543 0.61 65.80 -10.21
CA THR A 543 2.02 65.99 -9.72
C THR A 543 2.72 65.00 -8.78
N ASN A 544 3.71 64.32 -9.37
CA ASN A 544 4.90 63.73 -8.75
C ASN A 544 6.12 64.68 -8.82
N GLY A 545 7.14 64.40 -8.01
CA GLY A 545 8.55 64.78 -8.18
C GLY A 545 9.32 64.44 -6.88
N ASN A 546 10.53 63.87 -6.84
CA ASN A 546 11.54 63.48 -7.84
C ASN A 546 12.26 62.18 -7.32
N ALA A 547 13.29 61.55 -7.91
CA ALA A 547 14.24 61.93 -8.96
C ALA A 547 14.55 60.77 -9.95
N LYS A 548 15.82 60.31 -10.04
CA LYS A 548 16.35 59.29 -10.98
C LYS A 548 17.30 58.30 -10.27
N PRO A 549 17.46 57.05 -10.76
CA PRO A 549 18.52 56.13 -10.35
C PRO A 549 19.68 56.04 -11.37
N MET A 550 20.93 56.05 -10.87
CA MET A 550 22.23 55.71 -11.53
C MET A 550 23.28 55.85 -10.40
N THR A 551 24.34 55.04 -10.22
CA THR A 551 25.17 54.24 -11.13
C THR A 551 25.76 52.95 -10.49
N LYS A 552 26.28 52.06 -11.36
CA LYS A 552 27.27 50.97 -11.13
C LYS A 552 28.64 51.52 -10.59
N PRO A 553 29.69 50.72 -10.21
CA PRO A 553 30.06 49.38 -10.76
C PRO A 553 30.74 48.34 -9.82
N VAL A 554 31.28 47.30 -10.46
CA VAL A 554 31.91 46.06 -9.94
C VAL A 554 33.45 46.12 -10.12
N ALA A 555 34.17 45.18 -9.47
CA ALA A 555 35.57 44.76 -9.72
C ALA A 555 36.67 45.59 -8.97
N SER A 556 37.90 45.10 -8.69
CA SER A 556 38.59 43.83 -9.03
C SER A 556 39.82 43.52 -8.14
N THR A 557 40.37 42.29 -8.25
CA THR A 557 41.83 41.90 -8.21
C THR A 557 42.74 42.09 -6.97
N SER A 558 43.12 40.94 -6.38
CA SER A 558 44.49 40.47 -6.00
C SER A 558 45.52 41.33 -5.23
N SER A 559 45.97 40.83 -4.06
CA SER A 559 47.42 40.60 -3.74
C SER A 559 47.67 39.90 -2.38
N ILE A 560 48.72 39.07 -2.34
CA ILE A 560 49.38 38.40 -1.19
C ILE A 560 50.52 39.33 -0.69
N PRO A 561 51.01 39.40 0.59
CA PRO A 561 51.36 38.28 1.50
C PRO A 561 51.18 38.43 3.05
N ALA A 562 51.36 37.28 3.75
CA ALA A 562 51.87 37.11 5.14
C ALA A 562 50.97 37.55 6.33
N LYS A 563 50.97 36.91 7.52
CA LYS A 563 51.85 35.87 8.12
C LYS A 563 51.13 35.12 9.26
N ARG A 564 51.42 33.81 9.44
CA ARG A 564 51.34 32.96 10.65
C ARG A 564 49.97 32.66 11.32
N GLY A 565 49.75 31.36 11.58
CA GLY A 565 48.68 30.82 12.45
C GLY A 565 48.32 29.39 12.04
N ALA A 566 49.10 28.39 12.46
CA ALA A 566 49.01 27.03 11.92
C ALA A 566 47.94 26.14 12.58
N THR A 567 47.36 25.25 11.77
CA THR A 567 46.34 24.25 12.09
C THR A 567 46.93 22.97 12.72
N SER A 568 46.07 22.11 13.28
CA SER A 568 46.37 20.68 13.48
C SER A 568 45.11 19.83 13.32
N PRO A 569 45.16 18.82 12.45
CA PRO A 569 44.50 17.54 12.74
C PRO A 569 45.31 16.29 12.32
N ALA A 570 44.79 15.12 12.68
CA ALA A 570 45.18 13.75 12.29
C ALA A 570 46.41 13.10 12.97
N LYS A 571 46.62 11.76 12.96
CA LYS A 571 45.76 10.55 13.22
C LYS A 571 46.57 9.27 12.91
N ARG A 572 46.73 8.35 13.88
CA ARG A 572 47.27 6.95 13.76
C ARG A 572 48.74 6.83 13.28
N VAL A 573 49.45 5.70 13.42
CA VAL A 573 49.10 4.26 13.55
C VAL A 573 50.05 3.55 14.55
N ASP A 574 49.50 2.66 15.40
CA ASP A 574 49.95 1.43 16.10
C ASP A 574 51.45 1.27 16.56
N GLU A 575 51.92 0.35 17.42
CA GLU A 575 51.48 -0.94 17.98
C GLU A 575 52.44 -1.27 19.18
N VAL A 576 52.08 -1.78 20.38
CA VAL A 576 52.00 -3.21 20.81
C VAL A 576 51.97 -3.29 22.38
N LYS A 577 51.17 -4.20 22.95
CA LYS A 577 51.16 -4.80 24.33
C LYS A 577 51.16 -3.92 25.60
N ALA A 578 50.16 -4.17 26.44
CA ALA A 578 50.06 -3.69 27.82
C ALA A 578 50.63 -4.69 28.84
N GLY A 579 51.20 -4.17 29.93
CA GLY A 579 51.64 -4.91 31.11
C GLY A 579 51.16 -4.21 32.39
N ASN A 580 50.63 -5.02 33.31
CA ASN A 580 49.96 -4.65 34.56
C ASN A 580 50.80 -3.75 35.50
N PHE A 581 50.15 -2.82 36.23
CA PHE A 581 50.23 -2.62 37.71
C PHE A 581 49.93 -1.17 38.14
N GLY A 582 49.32 -1.02 39.34
CA GLY A 582 49.59 0.18 40.16
C GLY A 582 48.45 0.76 40.98
N ARG A 583 48.23 0.26 42.20
CA ARG A 583 48.04 1.12 43.39
C ARG A 583 48.68 0.47 44.61
N GLY A 584 49.76 1.08 45.09
CA GLY A 584 50.42 0.77 46.36
C GLY A 584 50.85 2.07 47.02
N LEU A 585 50.67 2.18 48.34
CA LEU A 585 50.97 3.39 49.11
C LEU A 585 52.24 3.20 49.95
N ILE A 586 53.16 4.16 49.78
CA ILE A 586 53.98 4.82 50.81
C ILE A 586 54.52 3.97 51.98
N SER A 587 55.84 3.74 51.98
CA SER A 587 56.66 3.83 53.19
C SER A 587 58.13 4.11 52.83
N ARG A 588 58.73 5.19 53.36
CA ARG A 588 60.17 5.51 53.21
C ARG A 588 60.97 4.86 54.35
N PRO A 589 62.10 4.18 54.09
CA PRO A 589 63.06 3.82 55.13
C PRO A 589 64.06 4.97 55.38
N VAL A 590 64.56 5.06 56.62
CA VAL A 590 65.66 5.96 57.01
C VAL A 590 66.90 5.11 57.28
N SER A 591 68.07 5.60 56.84
CA SER A 591 69.34 4.87 56.85
C SER A 591 69.98 4.77 58.23
N ASN A 592 70.56 3.60 58.53
CA ASN A 592 71.42 3.36 59.69
C ASN A 592 72.77 4.08 59.53
N SER A 593 73.21 4.83 60.54
CA SER A 593 74.59 5.35 60.62
C SER A 593 75.14 5.17 62.03
N ASN A 594 76.09 4.26 62.19
CA ASN A 594 76.64 3.84 63.48
C ASN A 594 77.90 4.67 63.80
N ARG A 595 77.92 5.45 64.89
CA ARG A 595 79.13 6.11 65.40
C ARG A 595 79.05 6.30 66.93
N PRO A 596 79.93 5.67 67.74
CA PRO A 596 80.00 5.91 69.18
C PRO A 596 80.76 7.20 69.51
N LEU A 597 80.37 7.86 70.61
CA LEU A 597 81.13 8.94 71.26
C LEU A 597 82.00 8.39 72.42
N PRO A 598 83.08 9.08 72.83
CA PRO A 598 84.15 8.49 73.62
C PRO A 598 83.83 8.36 75.12
N ARG A 599 84.44 7.36 75.76
CA ARG A 599 84.37 7.09 77.20
C ARG A 599 85.51 7.83 77.91
N ALA A 600 85.18 8.79 78.79
CA ALA A 600 86.16 9.48 79.61
C ALA A 600 86.73 8.57 80.72
N ALA A 601 87.99 8.81 81.09
CA ALA A 601 88.71 8.10 82.16
C ALA A 601 88.34 8.63 83.56
N PRO A 602 88.58 7.86 84.64
CA PRO A 602 88.16 8.26 85.98
C PRO A 602 89.10 9.30 86.61
N SER A 603 88.54 10.28 87.30
CA SER A 603 89.26 11.23 88.16
C SER A 603 88.91 10.96 89.63
N SER A 604 89.92 10.59 90.42
CA SER A 604 89.83 10.45 91.87
C SER A 604 89.68 11.81 92.55
N VAL A 605 88.64 12.03 93.37
CA VAL A 605 88.66 13.04 94.44
C VAL A 605 87.80 12.55 95.60
N ASP A 606 88.30 12.69 96.82
CA ASP A 606 87.60 12.34 98.06
C ASP A 606 86.37 13.21 98.35
N GLY A 607 85.43 12.66 99.11
CA GLY A 607 84.32 13.39 99.70
C GLY A 607 83.67 12.58 100.81
N LEU A 608 83.93 12.94 102.08
CA LEU A 608 83.25 12.34 103.23
C LEU A 608 81.77 12.72 103.20
N TYR A 609 80.90 11.77 102.88
CA TYR A 609 79.45 11.92 103.06
C TYR A 609 79.09 11.71 104.54
N ASN A 610 78.23 12.58 105.06
CA ASN A 610 77.74 12.49 106.43
C ASN A 610 76.99 11.17 106.66
N GLN A 611 77.21 10.57 107.83
CA GLN A 611 76.76 9.21 108.14
C GLN A 611 75.22 9.05 108.08
N GLU A 612 74.45 10.13 108.29
CA GLU A 612 72.99 10.15 108.18
C GLU A 612 72.46 10.08 106.74
N GLU A 613 73.13 10.71 105.75
CA GLU A 613 72.69 10.65 104.35
C GLU A 613 72.88 9.26 103.77
N LEU A 614 73.98 8.59 104.16
CA LEU A 614 74.27 7.19 103.81
C LEU A 614 73.21 6.21 104.34
N VAL A 615 72.60 6.47 105.50
CA VAL A 615 71.51 5.64 106.04
C VAL A 615 70.22 5.85 105.23
N LYS A 616 69.84 7.10 104.96
CA LYS A 616 68.65 7.41 104.12
C LYS A 616 68.79 6.85 102.70
N LEU A 617 69.97 6.95 102.09
CA LEU A 617 70.24 6.33 100.79
C LEU A 617 70.10 4.80 100.84
N ARG A 618 70.58 4.14 101.90
CA ARG A 618 70.46 2.67 102.06
C ARG A 618 69.01 2.21 102.21
N GLU A 619 68.18 2.94 102.96
CA GLU A 619 66.75 2.65 103.06
C GLU A 619 66.04 2.86 101.71
N GLN A 620 66.40 3.92 100.99
CA GLN A 620 65.82 4.21 99.67
C GLN A 620 66.27 3.20 98.60
N ILE A 621 67.51 2.70 98.66
CA ILE A 621 68.00 1.58 97.84
C ILE A 621 67.18 0.32 98.14
N LYS A 622 67.00 -0.06 99.41
CA LYS A 622 66.21 -1.25 99.80
C LYS A 622 64.72 -1.15 99.40
N SER A 623 64.15 0.07 99.46
CA SER A 623 62.82 0.38 98.93
C SER A 623 62.74 0.26 97.40
N ASN A 624 63.83 0.53 96.69
CA ASN A 624 63.90 0.44 95.24
C ASN A 624 64.18 -0.99 94.76
N GLU A 625 65.04 -1.76 95.45
CA GLU A 625 65.26 -3.19 95.20
C GLU A 625 63.95 -3.99 95.31
N THR A 626 63.14 -3.72 96.35
CA THR A 626 61.82 -4.36 96.51
C THR A 626 60.80 -3.95 95.43
N LYS A 627 60.90 -2.73 94.87
CA LYS A 627 60.10 -2.32 93.69
C LYS A 627 60.60 -3.00 92.41
N ILE A 628 61.91 -3.12 92.23
CA ILE A 628 62.54 -3.77 91.07
C ILE A 628 62.14 -5.25 91.02
N HIS A 629 62.29 -6.01 92.10
CA HIS A 629 61.84 -7.41 92.15
C HIS A 629 60.33 -7.56 91.89
N LYS A 630 59.50 -6.60 92.32
CA LYS A 630 58.07 -6.59 92.01
C LYS A 630 57.80 -6.31 90.52
N GLN A 631 58.61 -5.47 89.87
CA GLN A 631 58.55 -5.25 88.42
C GLN A 631 59.07 -6.46 87.62
N GLU A 632 60.16 -7.11 88.06
CA GLU A 632 60.71 -8.32 87.44
C GLU A 632 59.69 -9.47 87.47
N SER A 633 59.04 -9.70 88.62
CA SER A 633 57.94 -10.66 88.73
C SER A 633 56.81 -10.36 87.75
N LEU A 634 56.42 -9.09 87.62
CA LEU A 634 55.35 -8.67 86.70
C LEU A 634 55.76 -8.82 85.23
N ILE A 635 57.03 -8.59 84.90
CA ILE A 635 57.60 -8.79 83.55
C ILE A 635 57.57 -10.28 83.18
N ASN A 636 57.95 -11.17 84.10
CA ASN A 636 57.89 -12.61 83.88
C ASN A 636 56.44 -13.09 83.66
N ASP A 637 55.49 -12.62 84.49
CA ASP A 637 54.05 -12.92 84.31
C ASP A 637 53.52 -12.43 82.94
N LEU A 638 53.96 -11.25 82.49
CA LEU A 638 53.60 -10.70 81.19
C LEU A 638 54.23 -11.50 80.04
N GLN A 639 55.48 -11.97 80.16
CA GLN A 639 56.13 -12.82 79.17
C GLN A 639 55.41 -14.17 79.03
N VAL A 640 55.03 -14.81 80.14
CA VAL A 640 54.24 -16.06 80.13
C VAL A 640 52.88 -15.86 79.46
N LYS A 641 52.15 -14.78 79.80
CA LYS A 641 50.88 -14.43 79.15
C LYS A 641 51.04 -14.15 77.65
N ASN A 642 52.13 -13.50 77.24
CA ASN A 642 52.39 -13.19 75.83
C ASN A 642 52.71 -14.46 75.02
N SER A 643 53.45 -15.41 75.62
CA SER A 643 53.65 -16.75 75.04
C SER A 643 52.33 -17.48 74.80
N GLN A 644 51.46 -17.54 75.82
CA GLN A 644 50.12 -18.15 75.73
C GLN A 644 49.19 -17.45 74.73
N LEU A 645 49.34 -16.13 74.53
CA LEU A 645 48.60 -15.37 73.53
C LEU A 645 49.07 -15.70 72.10
N ASN A 646 50.38 -15.82 71.88
CA ASN A 646 50.93 -16.19 70.58
C ASN A 646 50.54 -17.61 70.17
N GLU A 647 50.56 -18.58 71.09
CA GLU A 647 50.07 -19.94 70.84
C GLU A 647 48.59 -19.95 70.44
N LYS A 648 47.75 -19.19 71.14
CA LYS A 648 46.32 -19.02 70.78
C LYS A 648 46.14 -18.37 69.40
N LEU A 649 46.93 -17.35 69.07
CA LEU A 649 46.90 -16.71 67.74
C LEU A 649 47.25 -17.70 66.63
N GLN A 650 48.26 -18.54 66.84
CA GLN A 650 48.67 -19.56 65.87
C GLN A 650 47.58 -20.63 65.65
N ILE A 651 46.91 -21.07 66.73
CA ILE A 651 45.74 -21.97 66.64
C ILE A 651 44.59 -21.32 65.86
N ILE A 652 44.31 -20.03 66.10
CA ILE A 652 43.26 -19.29 65.38
C ILE A 652 43.60 -19.13 63.89
N GLN A 653 44.85 -18.81 63.55
CA GLN A 653 45.32 -18.71 62.16
C GLN A 653 45.16 -20.06 61.42
N ASN A 654 45.59 -21.16 62.03
CA ASN A 654 45.47 -22.49 61.44
C ASN A 654 44.00 -22.89 61.22
N LYS A 655 43.09 -22.56 62.16
CA LYS A 655 41.65 -22.78 62.00
C LYS A 655 41.08 -21.96 60.85
N PHE A 656 41.42 -20.67 60.78
CA PHE A 656 40.98 -19.77 59.71
C PHE A 656 41.46 -20.23 58.32
N GLU A 657 42.70 -20.69 58.17
CA GLU A 657 43.18 -21.27 56.90
C GLU A 657 42.44 -22.57 56.52
N THR A 658 42.09 -23.39 57.52
CA THR A 658 41.34 -24.63 57.28
C THR A 658 39.90 -24.33 56.83
N GLU A 659 39.22 -23.44 57.52
CA GLU A 659 37.87 -22.96 57.17
C GLU A 659 37.86 -22.28 55.79
N LYS A 660 38.88 -21.46 55.49
CA LYS A 660 39.05 -20.82 54.18
C LYS A 660 39.19 -21.86 53.06
N ARG A 661 40.06 -22.87 53.21
CA ARG A 661 40.20 -23.95 52.21
C ARG A 661 38.89 -24.72 52.01
N GLN A 662 38.14 -24.96 53.09
CA GLN A 662 36.86 -25.67 53.00
C GLN A 662 35.79 -24.82 52.30
N ALA A 663 35.79 -23.51 52.48
CA ALA A 663 34.96 -22.57 51.72
C ALA A 663 35.35 -22.50 50.24
N GLU A 664 36.65 -22.48 49.91
CA GLU A 664 37.15 -22.51 48.52
C GLU A 664 36.74 -23.80 47.80
N ILE A 665 36.84 -24.97 48.45
CA ILE A 665 36.38 -26.25 47.88
C ILE A 665 34.87 -26.23 47.65
N SER A 666 34.08 -25.72 48.60
CA SER A 666 32.62 -25.58 48.46
C SER A 666 32.25 -24.64 47.31
N ALA A 667 32.95 -23.51 47.15
CA ALA A 667 32.77 -22.59 46.05
C ALA A 667 33.04 -23.25 44.68
N ASN A 668 34.15 -23.98 44.55
CA ASN A 668 34.50 -24.69 43.32
C ASN A 668 33.48 -25.78 42.96
N VAL A 669 32.96 -26.53 43.95
CA VAL A 669 31.89 -27.53 43.73
C VAL A 669 30.58 -26.86 43.31
N ASN A 670 30.24 -25.72 43.91
CA ASN A 670 29.07 -24.96 43.48
C ASN A 670 29.24 -24.37 42.07
N GLU A 671 30.45 -23.98 41.68
CA GLU A 671 30.75 -23.49 40.33
C GLU A 671 30.68 -24.62 39.28
N THR A 672 31.19 -25.82 39.56
CA THR A 672 31.02 -26.97 38.66
C THR A 672 29.54 -27.38 38.52
N ASN A 673 28.79 -27.42 39.63
CA ASN A 673 27.35 -27.66 39.61
C ASN A 673 26.59 -26.61 38.77
N LEU A 674 26.95 -25.33 38.91
CA LEU A 674 26.33 -24.23 38.18
C LEU A 674 26.70 -24.28 36.68
N ASN A 675 27.91 -24.67 36.33
CA ASN A 675 28.33 -24.89 34.94
C ASN A 675 27.66 -26.12 34.32
N GLN A 676 27.41 -27.19 35.08
CA GLN A 676 26.61 -28.33 34.63
C GLN A 676 25.15 -27.92 34.37
N ALA A 677 24.52 -27.18 35.30
CA ALA A 677 23.18 -26.64 35.12
C ALA A 677 23.06 -25.69 33.91
N ARG A 678 24.08 -24.87 33.63
CA ARG A 678 24.16 -24.05 32.39
C ARG A 678 24.24 -24.90 31.13
N SER A 679 24.98 -26.03 31.17
CA SER A 679 25.07 -26.97 30.05
C SER A 679 23.71 -27.61 29.75
N GLU A 680 22.98 -28.04 30.79
CA GLU A 680 21.63 -28.60 30.62
C GLU A 680 20.61 -27.54 30.13
N LEU A 681 20.69 -26.31 30.65
CA LEU A 681 19.87 -25.20 30.17
C LEU A 681 20.10 -24.90 28.68
N ASN A 682 21.35 -24.99 28.20
CA ASN A 682 21.67 -24.79 26.78
C ASN A 682 21.11 -25.93 25.91
N LYS A 683 21.25 -27.20 26.34
CA LYS A 683 20.62 -28.34 25.66
C LYS A 683 19.10 -28.22 25.60
N ALA A 684 18.47 -27.77 26.69
CA ALA A 684 17.04 -27.54 26.75
C ALA A 684 16.60 -26.43 25.77
N LYS A 685 17.37 -25.33 25.67
CA LYS A 685 17.13 -24.26 24.68
C LYS A 685 17.28 -24.75 23.24
N GLU A 686 18.31 -25.55 22.95
CA GLU A 686 18.49 -26.16 21.63
C GLU A 686 17.31 -27.07 21.27
N ARG A 687 16.79 -27.87 22.22
CA ARG A 687 15.59 -28.68 21.99
C ARG A 687 14.32 -27.84 21.83
N ILE A 688 14.18 -26.72 22.55
CA ILE A 688 13.07 -25.76 22.33
C ILE A 688 13.14 -25.19 20.92
N ILE A 689 14.29 -24.68 20.47
CA ILE A 689 14.47 -24.14 19.11
C ILE A 689 14.19 -25.21 18.05
N GLN A 690 14.52 -26.48 18.33
CA GLN A 690 14.20 -27.57 17.42
C GLN A 690 12.69 -27.89 17.39
N LEU A 691 12.03 -27.89 18.55
CA LEU A 691 10.57 -28.07 18.66
C LEU A 691 9.80 -26.91 18.03
N GLU A 692 10.29 -25.67 18.15
CA GLU A 692 9.73 -24.49 17.49
C GLU A 692 9.80 -24.63 15.97
N ARG A 693 10.91 -25.15 15.42
CA ARG A 693 11.04 -25.46 13.98
C ARG A 693 10.15 -26.63 13.53
N GLU A 694 10.03 -27.67 14.36
CA GLU A 694 9.11 -28.79 14.11
C GLU A 694 7.65 -28.26 14.05
N LEU A 695 7.26 -27.39 14.99
CA LEU A 695 5.95 -26.73 15.03
C LEU A 695 5.71 -25.75 13.85
N ASP A 696 6.72 -24.98 13.45
CA ASP A 696 6.58 -24.04 12.32
C ASP A 696 6.48 -24.76 10.97
N LEU A 697 7.06 -25.95 10.83
CA LEU A 697 6.84 -26.84 9.67
C LEU A 697 5.41 -27.39 9.65
N GLU A 698 4.83 -27.77 10.80
CA GLU A 698 3.44 -28.24 10.87
C GLU A 698 2.39 -27.15 10.56
N LYS A 699 2.75 -25.86 10.67
CA LYS A 699 1.86 -24.73 10.32
C LYS A 699 1.76 -24.46 8.82
N LEU A 700 2.73 -24.94 8.03
CA LEU A 700 2.75 -24.70 6.59
C LEU A 700 1.56 -25.39 5.90
N GLN A 701 0.90 -24.66 5.02
CA GLN A 701 -0.23 -25.17 4.27
C GLN A 701 0.21 -25.85 2.98
N LEU A 702 -0.36 -27.03 2.78
CA LEU A 702 -0.22 -27.87 1.61
C LEU A 702 -1.57 -27.87 0.92
N ILE A 703 -1.69 -27.08 -0.17
CA ILE A 703 -2.95 -26.86 -0.88
C ILE A 703 -3.10 -27.91 -1.98
N LEU A 704 -4.15 -28.73 -1.91
CA LEU A 704 -4.54 -29.62 -2.99
C LEU A 704 -5.58 -28.94 -3.90
N VAL A 705 -5.34 -28.97 -5.21
CA VAL A 705 -6.23 -28.38 -6.22
C VAL A 705 -6.71 -29.44 -7.20
N PRO A 706 -7.92 -29.98 -7.02
CA PRO A 706 -8.59 -30.84 -8.00
C PRO A 706 -8.96 -30.08 -9.29
N VAL A 707 -8.48 -30.59 -10.43
CA VAL A 707 -8.78 -30.05 -11.77
C VAL A 707 -9.41 -31.12 -12.67
N LYS A 708 -10.59 -30.82 -13.24
CA LYS A 708 -11.28 -31.69 -14.21
C LYS A 708 -10.97 -31.25 -15.65
N ARG A 709 -10.82 -32.21 -16.56
CA ARG A 709 -10.70 -31.99 -18.01
C ARG A 709 -12.08 -32.08 -18.63
N VAL A 710 -12.57 -30.99 -19.21
CA VAL A 710 -13.92 -30.85 -19.79
C VAL A 710 -13.84 -30.34 -21.22
N ILE A 711 -14.95 -30.39 -21.96
CA ILE A 711 -15.03 -29.75 -23.28
C ILE A 711 -14.83 -28.23 -23.09
N ASP A 712 -14.09 -27.60 -24.00
CA ASP A 712 -13.81 -26.17 -23.93
C ASP A 712 -15.11 -25.36 -23.92
N PHE A 713 -15.30 -24.48 -22.93
CA PHE A 713 -16.55 -23.75 -22.71
C PHE A 713 -16.95 -22.83 -23.88
N ALA A 714 -16.00 -22.47 -24.75
CA ALA A 714 -16.28 -21.71 -25.98
C ALA A 714 -16.95 -22.57 -27.08
N ILE A 715 -16.96 -23.91 -26.94
CA ILE A 715 -17.58 -24.83 -27.89
C ILE A 715 -18.98 -25.20 -27.40
N LYS A 716 -20.01 -24.91 -28.20
CA LYS A 716 -21.36 -25.41 -27.93
C LYS A 716 -21.37 -26.96 -28.01
N PRO A 717 -21.64 -27.69 -26.91
CA PRO A 717 -21.71 -29.15 -26.94
C PRO A 717 -22.86 -29.62 -27.84
N ARG A 718 -22.70 -30.81 -28.43
CA ARG A 718 -23.73 -31.47 -29.25
C ARG A 718 -23.94 -32.88 -28.73
N ILE A 719 -25.18 -33.35 -28.70
CA ILE A 719 -25.50 -34.70 -28.26
C ILE A 719 -25.04 -35.71 -29.32
N ASN A 720 -24.51 -36.84 -28.86
CA ASN A 720 -24.11 -37.93 -29.73
C ASN A 720 -25.32 -38.57 -30.42
N LYS A 721 -25.11 -39.28 -31.54
CA LYS A 721 -26.21 -39.93 -32.28
C LYS A 721 -26.96 -41.02 -31.50
N ALA A 722 -26.40 -41.49 -30.38
CA ALA A 722 -26.99 -42.51 -29.52
C ALA A 722 -27.91 -41.92 -28.43
N GLN A 723 -27.96 -40.59 -28.27
CA GLN A 723 -28.60 -39.90 -27.14
C GLN A 723 -28.12 -40.37 -25.76
N THR A 724 -26.87 -40.85 -25.64
CA THR A 724 -26.30 -41.32 -24.36
C THR A 724 -25.33 -40.33 -23.72
N GLY A 725 -24.95 -39.25 -24.42
CA GLY A 725 -23.97 -38.29 -23.94
C GLY A 725 -23.58 -37.26 -25.00
N VAL A 726 -22.55 -36.46 -24.71
CA VAL A 726 -22.04 -35.41 -25.62
C VAL A 726 -21.02 -35.99 -26.60
N GLU A 727 -20.95 -35.46 -27.82
CA GLU A 727 -19.97 -35.84 -28.83
C GLU A 727 -18.56 -35.36 -28.44
N THR A 728 -17.66 -36.31 -28.12
CA THR A 728 -16.30 -36.05 -27.64
C THR A 728 -15.22 -36.16 -28.72
N LYS A 729 -15.58 -36.55 -29.96
CA LYS A 729 -14.62 -36.70 -31.07
C LYS A 729 -14.40 -35.37 -31.80
N GLY A 730 -13.13 -34.98 -31.94
CA GLY A 730 -12.74 -33.77 -32.66
C GLY A 730 -12.98 -32.45 -31.93
N VAL A 731 -13.56 -32.47 -30.72
CA VAL A 731 -13.74 -31.27 -29.89
C VAL A 731 -12.50 -30.98 -29.04
N LYS A 732 -12.24 -29.68 -28.81
CA LYS A 732 -11.17 -29.20 -27.93
C LYS A 732 -11.61 -29.39 -26.47
N PHE A 733 -10.66 -29.73 -25.61
CA PHE A 733 -10.87 -29.83 -24.16
C PHE A 733 -10.01 -28.81 -23.43
N SER A 734 -10.51 -28.28 -22.32
CA SER A 734 -9.83 -27.34 -21.44
C SER A 734 -9.85 -27.83 -19.98
N ILE A 735 -9.21 -27.06 -19.10
CA ILE A 735 -9.51 -27.11 -17.67
C ILE A 735 -10.96 -26.62 -17.45
N ASN A 736 -11.66 -27.21 -16.50
CA ASN A 736 -12.98 -26.75 -16.04
C ASN A 736 -12.88 -25.32 -15.48
N PRO A 737 -13.71 -24.34 -15.90
CA PRO A 737 -13.59 -22.94 -15.47
C PRO A 737 -13.52 -22.77 -13.95
N PHE A 738 -14.40 -23.42 -13.19
CA PHE A 738 -14.38 -23.37 -11.72
C PHE A 738 -13.09 -23.94 -11.11
N CYS A 739 -12.48 -24.97 -11.73
CA CYS A 739 -11.18 -25.50 -11.29
C CYS A 739 -10.02 -24.55 -11.63
N ASP A 740 -10.14 -23.74 -12.67
CA ASP A 740 -9.14 -22.75 -13.05
C ASP A 740 -9.14 -21.56 -12.06
N ILE A 741 -10.33 -21.16 -11.61
CA ILE A 741 -10.55 -20.20 -10.50
C ILE A 741 -9.95 -20.72 -9.19
N ALA A 742 -10.20 -21.99 -8.84
CA ALA A 742 -9.64 -22.62 -7.65
C ALA A 742 -8.10 -22.67 -7.67
N LEU A 743 -7.52 -22.90 -8.85
CA LEU A 743 -6.08 -22.87 -9.05
C LEU A 743 -5.50 -21.46 -8.93
N GLU A 744 -6.12 -20.46 -9.56
CA GLU A 744 -5.71 -19.06 -9.43
C GLU A 744 -5.77 -18.61 -7.97
N GLU A 745 -6.82 -18.96 -7.23
CA GLU A 745 -6.94 -18.60 -5.81
C GLU A 745 -5.81 -19.21 -4.99
N SER A 746 -5.52 -20.49 -5.20
CA SER A 746 -4.42 -21.18 -4.53
C SER A 746 -3.07 -20.50 -4.79
N VAL A 747 -2.87 -19.99 -6.01
CA VAL A 747 -1.65 -19.24 -6.39
C VAL A 747 -1.65 -17.85 -5.73
N ARG A 748 -2.77 -17.13 -5.70
CA ARG A 748 -2.90 -15.82 -5.04
C ARG A 748 -2.66 -15.91 -3.53
N ILE A 749 -3.21 -16.92 -2.85
CA ILE A 749 -2.95 -17.19 -1.44
C ILE A 749 -1.44 -17.43 -1.22
N LYS A 750 -0.78 -18.24 -2.07
CA LYS A 750 0.68 -18.44 -1.99
C LYS A 750 1.50 -17.19 -2.29
N GLU A 751 1.04 -16.31 -3.19
CA GLU A 751 1.72 -15.06 -3.53
C GLU A 751 1.60 -14.01 -2.41
N ASN A 752 0.43 -13.92 -1.78
CA ASN A 752 0.12 -13.00 -0.68
C ASN A 752 0.66 -13.49 0.69
N SER A 753 0.79 -14.81 0.87
CA SER A 753 1.14 -15.45 2.14
C SER A 753 2.22 -16.52 1.96
N LYS A 754 3.37 -16.11 1.41
CA LYS A 754 4.51 -16.98 1.07
C LYS A 754 5.08 -17.79 2.25
N ASP A 755 4.97 -17.25 3.46
CA ASP A 755 5.45 -17.89 4.69
C ASP A 755 4.42 -18.85 5.29
N LEU A 756 3.20 -18.88 4.74
CA LEU A 756 2.11 -19.76 5.16
C LEU A 756 1.89 -20.93 4.19
N VAL A 757 2.06 -20.76 2.88
CA VAL A 757 1.82 -21.83 1.87
C VAL A 757 3.13 -22.40 1.31
N GLU A 758 3.46 -23.65 1.66
CA GLU A 758 4.65 -24.33 1.14
C GLU A 758 4.47 -24.77 -0.32
N LYS A 759 3.36 -25.46 -0.63
CA LYS A 759 3.19 -26.22 -1.88
C LYS A 759 1.75 -26.25 -2.35
N ILE A 760 1.56 -26.07 -3.65
CA ILE A 760 0.31 -26.27 -4.39
C ILE A 760 0.44 -27.53 -5.24
N HIS A 761 -0.38 -28.53 -4.97
CA HIS A 761 -0.41 -29.79 -5.71
C HIS A 761 -1.68 -29.90 -6.56
N ALA A 762 -1.54 -29.96 -7.89
CA ALA A 762 -2.68 -30.11 -8.79
C ALA A 762 -2.99 -31.59 -9.06
N VAL A 763 -4.22 -32.03 -8.79
CA VAL A 763 -4.65 -33.43 -9.02
C VAL A 763 -5.74 -33.49 -10.08
N SER A 764 -5.64 -34.44 -11.01
CA SER A 764 -6.71 -34.74 -11.96
C SER A 764 -7.02 -36.22 -11.94
N ILE A 765 -8.30 -36.56 -12.05
CA ILE A 765 -8.81 -37.94 -12.12
C ILE A 765 -9.55 -38.04 -13.46
N GLY A 766 -9.16 -38.99 -14.31
CA GLY A 766 -9.67 -39.07 -15.68
C GLY A 766 -8.77 -39.85 -16.63
N PRO A 767 -8.96 -39.73 -17.96
CA PRO A 767 -8.14 -40.42 -18.95
C PRO A 767 -6.71 -39.87 -19.00
N SER A 768 -5.77 -40.63 -19.57
CA SER A 768 -4.37 -40.24 -19.77
C SER A 768 -4.17 -38.85 -20.44
N LYS A 769 -5.14 -38.38 -21.21
CA LYS A 769 -5.17 -37.03 -21.84
C LYS A 769 -5.35 -35.88 -20.83
N ALA A 770 -5.78 -36.15 -19.60
CA ALA A 770 -5.84 -35.16 -18.52
C ALA A 770 -4.44 -34.64 -18.09
N LYS A 771 -3.35 -35.25 -18.56
CA LYS A 771 -2.00 -34.68 -18.46
C LYS A 771 -1.91 -33.29 -19.09
N ASP A 772 -2.69 -32.99 -20.12
CA ASP A 772 -2.65 -31.67 -20.78
C ASP A 772 -3.18 -30.56 -19.87
N VAL A 773 -4.29 -30.79 -19.15
CA VAL A 773 -4.82 -29.81 -18.18
C VAL A 773 -3.94 -29.68 -16.95
N LEU A 774 -3.30 -30.77 -16.50
CA LEU A 774 -2.30 -30.73 -15.42
C LEU A 774 -1.04 -29.93 -15.83
N ARG A 775 -0.56 -30.09 -17.08
CA ARG A 775 0.55 -29.27 -17.61
C ARG A 775 0.17 -27.79 -17.71
N THR A 776 -1.08 -27.46 -18.02
CA THR A 776 -1.60 -26.09 -17.95
C THR A 776 -1.61 -25.58 -16.50
N ALA A 777 -2.08 -26.39 -15.54
CA ALA A 777 -2.08 -26.00 -14.12
C ALA A 777 -0.67 -25.73 -13.56
N LEU A 778 0.28 -26.61 -13.89
CA LEU A 778 1.71 -26.44 -13.59
C LEU A 778 2.33 -25.18 -14.24
N ALA A 779 1.79 -24.72 -15.37
CA ALA A 779 2.23 -23.52 -16.09
C ALA A 779 1.60 -22.23 -15.52
N LYS A 780 0.40 -22.31 -14.94
CA LYS A 780 -0.25 -21.19 -14.25
C LYS A 780 0.33 -20.94 -12.86
N GLY A 781 0.63 -21.99 -12.09
CA GLY A 781 1.34 -21.82 -10.81
C GLY A 781 1.59 -23.06 -9.97
N ALA A 782 0.88 -24.17 -10.16
CA ALA A 782 1.04 -25.37 -9.31
C ALA A 782 2.49 -25.90 -9.29
N ASP A 783 2.97 -26.35 -8.13
CA ASP A 783 4.36 -26.80 -7.93
C ASP A 783 4.57 -28.23 -8.45
N SER A 784 3.64 -29.13 -8.13
CA SER A 784 3.62 -30.54 -8.53
C SER A 784 2.22 -30.96 -8.99
N SER A 785 2.14 -32.15 -9.61
CA SER A 785 0.86 -32.70 -10.05
C SER A 785 0.79 -34.22 -10.03
N THR A 786 -0.43 -34.75 -9.89
CA THR A 786 -0.74 -36.19 -10.01
C THR A 786 -1.92 -36.40 -10.93
N LEU A 787 -1.76 -37.29 -11.91
CA LEU A 787 -2.88 -37.90 -12.61
C LEU A 787 -3.26 -39.21 -11.88
N VAL A 788 -4.54 -39.39 -11.58
CA VAL A 788 -5.13 -40.72 -11.33
C VAL A 788 -5.81 -41.15 -12.64
N ASP A 789 -5.16 -42.07 -13.35
CA ASP A 789 -5.59 -42.57 -14.65
C ASP A 789 -6.65 -43.67 -14.45
N VAL A 790 -7.85 -43.39 -14.97
CA VAL A 790 -9.01 -44.31 -14.97
C VAL A 790 -9.35 -44.78 -16.39
N GLY A 791 -8.49 -44.47 -17.38
CA GLY A 791 -8.81 -44.67 -18.79
C GLY A 791 -9.98 -43.81 -19.26
N GLU A 792 -10.69 -44.27 -20.29
CA GLU A 792 -11.87 -43.59 -20.84
C GLU A 792 -13.18 -44.04 -20.12
N GLN A 793 -13.10 -44.41 -18.84
CA GLN A 793 -14.26 -44.76 -18.01
C GLN A 793 -14.93 -43.49 -17.48
N GLU A 794 -16.27 -43.45 -17.51
CA GLU A 794 -17.06 -42.45 -16.79
C GLU A 794 -17.03 -42.78 -15.28
N ILE A 795 -16.81 -41.75 -14.46
CA ILE A 795 -16.59 -41.89 -13.01
C ILE A 795 -17.55 -41.04 -12.22
N GLU A 796 -18.12 -41.62 -11.16
CA GLU A 796 -19.09 -40.93 -10.30
C GLU A 796 -18.39 -40.00 -9.30
N PRO A 797 -18.99 -38.85 -8.93
CA PRO A 797 -18.48 -37.94 -7.91
C PRO A 797 -18.10 -38.59 -6.56
N LEU A 798 -18.77 -39.67 -6.16
CA LEU A 798 -18.39 -40.45 -4.96
C LEU A 798 -17.05 -41.19 -5.15
N GLN A 799 -16.81 -41.78 -6.32
CA GLN A 799 -15.54 -42.43 -6.64
C GLN A 799 -14.41 -41.39 -6.72
N VAL A 800 -14.67 -40.25 -7.37
CA VAL A 800 -13.76 -39.10 -7.43
C VAL A 800 -13.38 -38.64 -6.02
N ALA A 801 -14.36 -38.44 -5.13
CA ALA A 801 -14.11 -38.03 -3.75
C ALA A 801 -13.33 -39.09 -2.93
N LYS A 802 -13.58 -40.40 -3.13
CA LYS A 802 -12.76 -41.47 -2.51
C LYS A 802 -11.30 -41.40 -2.97
N MET A 803 -11.05 -41.17 -4.26
CA MET A 803 -9.69 -41.05 -4.81
C MET A 803 -9.00 -39.77 -4.33
N LEU A 804 -9.71 -38.63 -4.31
CA LEU A 804 -9.20 -37.38 -3.76
C LEU A 804 -8.82 -37.51 -2.29
N LYS A 805 -9.63 -38.19 -1.46
CA LYS A 805 -9.28 -38.49 -0.07
C LYS A 805 -7.93 -39.23 0.04
N LYS A 806 -7.67 -40.21 -0.82
CA LYS A 806 -6.37 -40.93 -0.83
C LYS A 806 -5.20 -40.06 -1.30
N VAL A 807 -5.44 -39.08 -2.17
CA VAL A 807 -4.41 -38.11 -2.54
C VAL A 807 -4.16 -37.10 -1.42
N VAL A 808 -5.20 -36.62 -0.72
CA VAL A 808 -5.07 -35.77 0.49
C VAL A 808 -4.25 -36.47 1.57
N GLU A 809 -4.60 -37.73 1.89
CA GLU A 809 -3.86 -38.55 2.87
C GLU A 809 -2.38 -38.76 2.48
N ARG A 810 -2.09 -38.89 1.18
CA ARG A 810 -0.73 -39.13 0.66
C ARG A 810 0.15 -37.88 0.59
N GLU A 811 -0.42 -36.75 0.16
CA GLU A 811 0.29 -35.46 0.05
C GLU A 811 0.29 -34.67 1.37
N ASN A 812 -0.30 -35.23 2.44
CA ASN A 812 -0.50 -34.57 3.74
C ASN A 812 -1.13 -33.17 3.64
N SER A 813 -2.05 -33.00 2.68
CA SER A 813 -2.69 -31.71 2.43
C SER A 813 -3.61 -31.33 3.59
N ASN A 814 -3.65 -30.05 3.95
CA ASN A 814 -4.54 -29.51 5.01
C ASN A 814 -5.56 -28.49 4.49
N LEU A 815 -5.44 -28.06 3.23
CA LEU A 815 -6.42 -27.20 2.55
C LEU A 815 -6.72 -27.79 1.17
N VAL A 816 -8.01 -27.98 0.85
CA VAL A 816 -8.45 -28.36 -0.50
C VAL A 816 -9.26 -27.23 -1.09
N ILE A 817 -8.83 -26.70 -2.24
CA ILE A 817 -9.58 -25.69 -3.00
C ILE A 817 -9.96 -26.30 -4.35
N LEU A 818 -11.25 -26.43 -4.63
CA LEU A 818 -11.77 -27.00 -5.87
C LEU A 818 -12.88 -26.12 -6.48
N GLY A 819 -13.18 -26.33 -7.76
CA GLY A 819 -14.33 -25.67 -8.38
C GLY A 819 -15.65 -26.19 -7.81
N LYS A 820 -16.68 -25.32 -7.69
CA LYS A 820 -18.01 -25.73 -7.21
C LYS A 820 -18.64 -26.82 -8.09
N GLN A 821 -18.57 -26.67 -9.41
CA GLN A 821 -19.31 -27.49 -10.36
C GLN A 821 -18.45 -27.91 -11.54
N ALA A 822 -18.79 -29.05 -12.14
CA ALA A 822 -18.21 -29.53 -13.39
C ALA A 822 -19.18 -29.28 -14.55
N ILE A 823 -18.74 -28.59 -15.61
CA ILE A 823 -19.64 -28.13 -16.69
C ILE A 823 -20.05 -29.20 -17.72
N ASP A 824 -19.52 -30.42 -17.60
CA ASP A 824 -19.78 -31.54 -18.52
C ASP A 824 -20.90 -32.47 -18.03
N ASP A 825 -21.00 -32.70 -16.73
CA ASP A 825 -22.04 -33.51 -16.07
C ASP A 825 -22.91 -32.72 -15.08
N ASP A 826 -22.71 -31.41 -15.00
CA ASP A 826 -23.35 -30.45 -14.08
C ASP A 826 -23.18 -30.76 -12.57
N SER A 827 -22.27 -31.69 -12.22
CA SER A 827 -22.07 -32.17 -10.84
C SER A 827 -21.47 -31.11 -9.90
N ASN A 828 -22.17 -30.82 -8.79
CA ASN A 828 -21.78 -29.93 -7.68
C ASN A 828 -21.84 -30.66 -6.30
N GLN A 829 -21.40 -31.93 -6.25
CA GLN A 829 -21.44 -32.76 -5.03
C GLN A 829 -20.05 -33.28 -4.59
N THR A 830 -19.03 -33.22 -5.45
CA THR A 830 -17.71 -33.81 -5.19
C THR A 830 -17.02 -33.23 -3.95
N GLY A 831 -17.06 -31.91 -3.76
CA GLY A 831 -16.40 -31.24 -2.62
C GLY A 831 -17.08 -31.56 -1.29
N GLN A 832 -18.40 -31.61 -1.30
CA GLN A 832 -19.25 -31.88 -0.15
C GLN A 832 -19.15 -33.35 0.29
N ILE A 833 -19.10 -34.28 -0.68
CA ILE A 833 -18.81 -35.69 -0.41
C ILE A 833 -17.39 -35.85 0.15
N LEU A 834 -16.39 -35.15 -0.41
CA LEU A 834 -15.02 -35.19 0.10
C LEU A 834 -14.92 -34.68 1.55
N ALA A 835 -15.63 -33.60 1.88
CA ALA A 835 -15.71 -33.06 3.24
C ALA A 835 -16.30 -34.09 4.21
N GLY A 836 -17.39 -34.75 3.84
CA GLY A 836 -17.99 -35.84 4.62
C GLY A 836 -17.07 -37.05 4.80
N LEU A 837 -16.33 -37.44 3.75
CA LEU A 837 -15.37 -38.56 3.80
C LEU A 837 -14.13 -38.27 4.65
N LEU A 838 -13.67 -37.01 4.69
CA LEU A 838 -12.55 -36.56 5.52
C LEU A 838 -12.98 -36.12 6.93
N LYS A 839 -14.27 -35.88 7.16
CA LYS A 839 -14.85 -35.22 8.35
C LYS A 839 -14.29 -33.82 8.59
N TRP A 840 -14.07 -33.07 7.51
CA TRP A 840 -13.57 -31.70 7.57
C TRP A 840 -14.72 -30.68 7.49
N PRO A 841 -14.55 -29.47 8.05
CA PRO A 841 -15.40 -28.34 7.71
C PRO A 841 -15.34 -28.05 6.20
N GLN A 842 -16.38 -27.37 5.69
CA GLN A 842 -16.46 -26.94 4.31
C GLN A 842 -17.01 -25.51 4.19
N ALA A 843 -16.55 -24.78 3.19
CA ALA A 843 -17.13 -23.52 2.74
C ALA A 843 -17.42 -23.62 1.24
N THR A 844 -18.70 -23.68 0.88
CA THR A 844 -19.17 -23.86 -0.50
C THR A 844 -19.46 -22.52 -1.17
N ASN A 845 -19.35 -22.45 -2.51
CA ASN A 845 -19.68 -21.28 -3.33
C ASN A 845 -18.95 -19.99 -2.90
N ALA A 846 -17.66 -20.12 -2.59
CA ALA A 846 -16.80 -19.02 -2.20
C ALA A 846 -16.59 -18.00 -3.33
N PHE A 847 -16.82 -16.72 -3.04
CA PHE A 847 -16.41 -15.59 -3.88
C PHE A 847 -15.38 -14.66 -3.20
N LYS A 848 -15.03 -14.91 -1.93
CA LYS A 848 -13.86 -14.32 -1.27
C LYS A 848 -13.25 -15.31 -0.27
N VAL A 849 -11.92 -15.43 -0.26
CA VAL A 849 -11.18 -16.29 0.69
C VAL A 849 -10.08 -15.47 1.35
N GLU A 850 -10.00 -15.51 2.68
CA GLU A 850 -8.99 -14.81 3.48
C GLU A 850 -8.38 -15.77 4.50
N LEU A 851 -7.06 -15.96 4.44
CA LEU A 851 -6.32 -16.91 5.28
C LEU A 851 -5.62 -16.18 6.43
N ASP A 852 -5.99 -16.52 7.66
CA ASP A 852 -5.64 -15.89 8.93
C ASP A 852 -5.03 -16.95 9.87
N GLY A 853 -3.77 -17.30 9.59
CA GLY A 853 -3.00 -18.31 10.30
C GLY A 853 -3.64 -19.70 10.26
N GLU A 854 -4.13 -20.17 11.41
CA GLU A 854 -4.84 -21.46 11.54
C GLU A 854 -6.29 -21.43 11.03
N SER A 855 -6.81 -20.25 10.68
CA SER A 855 -8.22 -20.04 10.37
C SER A 855 -8.41 -19.42 8.99
N VAL A 856 -9.49 -19.77 8.32
CA VAL A 856 -9.86 -19.23 7.01
C VAL A 856 -11.25 -18.61 7.13
N SER A 857 -11.36 -17.37 6.70
CA SER A 857 -12.64 -16.67 6.54
C SER A 857 -13.03 -16.76 5.07
N VAL A 858 -14.22 -17.31 4.80
CA VAL A 858 -14.72 -17.50 3.43
C VAL A 858 -16.06 -16.80 3.31
N THR A 859 -16.17 -15.92 2.33
CA THR A 859 -17.45 -15.28 1.99
C THR A 859 -18.06 -16.02 0.81
N ARG A 860 -19.30 -16.49 0.99
CA ARG A 860 -20.05 -17.29 0.04
C ARG A 860 -21.37 -16.63 -0.33
N GLU A 861 -21.89 -17.00 -1.49
CA GLU A 861 -23.27 -16.70 -1.87
C GLU A 861 -24.22 -17.79 -1.33
N VAL A 862 -25.40 -17.35 -0.90
CA VAL A 862 -26.57 -18.15 -0.54
C VAL A 862 -27.81 -17.52 -1.20
N ASP A 863 -28.93 -18.23 -1.26
CA ASP A 863 -30.14 -17.74 -1.97
C ASP A 863 -30.69 -16.41 -1.41
N GLU A 864 -30.43 -16.11 -0.13
CA GLU A 864 -30.80 -14.86 0.54
C GLU A 864 -29.71 -13.75 0.44
N GLY A 865 -28.63 -13.98 -0.31
CA GLY A 865 -27.54 -13.02 -0.54
C GLY A 865 -26.16 -13.56 -0.18
N VAL A 866 -25.52 -13.00 0.85
CA VAL A 866 -24.10 -13.23 1.16
C VAL A 866 -23.91 -13.61 2.63
N GLU A 867 -23.09 -14.64 2.87
CA GLU A 867 -22.73 -15.11 4.20
C GLU A 867 -21.20 -15.25 4.33
N THR A 868 -20.63 -14.79 5.44
CA THR A 868 -19.22 -15.01 5.79
C THR A 868 -19.10 -16.09 6.86
N VAL A 869 -18.46 -17.21 6.52
CA VAL A 869 -18.17 -18.31 7.45
C VAL A 869 -16.69 -18.31 7.82
N LYS A 870 -16.35 -18.56 9.09
CA LYS A 870 -14.96 -18.71 9.55
C LYS A 870 -14.75 -20.11 10.14
N ALA A 871 -13.75 -20.83 9.63
CA ALA A 871 -13.42 -22.18 10.05
C ALA A 871 -11.92 -22.31 10.32
N LYS A 872 -11.53 -23.33 11.11
CA LYS A 872 -10.11 -23.72 11.27
C LYS A 872 -9.70 -24.71 10.18
N LEU A 873 -8.40 -24.74 9.89
CA LEU A 873 -7.79 -25.83 9.12
C LEU A 873 -7.86 -27.15 9.94
N PRO A 874 -7.98 -28.32 9.29
CA PRO A 874 -8.05 -28.50 7.83
C PRO A 874 -9.44 -28.18 7.25
N LEU A 875 -9.49 -27.69 6.00
CA LEU A 875 -10.71 -27.12 5.39
C LEU A 875 -10.86 -27.49 3.91
N ILE A 876 -12.11 -27.59 3.43
CA ILE A 876 -12.45 -27.68 2.00
C ILE A 876 -13.19 -26.43 1.55
N ILE A 877 -12.77 -25.85 0.43
CA ILE A 877 -13.39 -24.67 -0.17
C ILE A 877 -13.83 -25.01 -1.60
N THR A 878 -15.10 -24.75 -1.94
CA THR A 878 -15.56 -24.79 -3.33
C THR A 878 -15.74 -23.39 -3.90
N THR A 879 -15.22 -23.12 -5.09
CA THR A 879 -15.10 -21.76 -5.64
C THR A 879 -16.14 -21.45 -6.72
N ASP A 880 -16.64 -20.22 -6.72
CA ASP A 880 -17.52 -19.65 -7.75
C ASP A 880 -16.77 -18.74 -8.72
N LEU A 881 -17.32 -18.49 -9.92
CA LEU A 881 -16.68 -17.68 -10.97
C LEU A 881 -16.37 -16.24 -10.54
N ARG A 882 -17.08 -15.70 -9.53
CA ARG A 882 -16.87 -14.34 -9.01
C ARG A 882 -15.65 -14.18 -8.11
N LEU A 883 -14.98 -15.27 -7.72
CA LEU A 883 -13.86 -15.23 -6.78
C LEU A 883 -12.63 -14.49 -7.32
N ASN A 884 -12.25 -14.77 -8.57
CA ASN A 884 -11.09 -14.18 -9.23
C ASN A 884 -11.17 -14.31 -10.75
N GLU A 885 -10.16 -13.80 -11.45
CA GLU A 885 -9.96 -14.01 -12.89
C GLU A 885 -8.68 -14.84 -13.10
N PRO A 886 -8.74 -16.04 -13.74
CA PRO A 886 -7.58 -16.92 -13.87
C PRO A 886 -6.52 -16.37 -14.83
N ARG A 887 -5.26 -16.30 -14.39
CA ARG A 887 -4.16 -15.77 -15.21
C ARG A 887 -3.86 -16.63 -16.45
N TYR A 888 -3.38 -15.98 -17.52
CA TYR A 888 -2.83 -16.66 -18.69
C TYR A 888 -1.43 -17.22 -18.40
N ALA A 889 -1.18 -18.48 -18.78
CA ALA A 889 0.15 -19.07 -18.68
C ALA A 889 1.08 -18.53 -19.79
N SER A 890 2.16 -17.86 -19.41
CA SER A 890 3.16 -17.37 -20.38
C SER A 890 3.88 -18.53 -21.09
N LEU A 891 4.33 -18.30 -22.33
CA LEU A 891 5.05 -19.31 -23.12
C LEU A 891 6.28 -19.87 -22.37
N GLN A 892 7.00 -19.01 -21.62
CA GLN A 892 8.12 -19.44 -20.78
C GLN A 892 7.68 -20.37 -19.65
N ASN A 893 6.55 -20.11 -19.00
CA ASN A 893 6.03 -20.96 -17.94
C ASN A 893 5.49 -22.29 -18.49
N ILE A 894 4.86 -22.30 -19.66
CA ILE A 894 4.46 -23.53 -20.37
C ILE A 894 5.69 -24.41 -20.67
N MET A 895 6.82 -23.81 -21.07
CA MET A 895 8.07 -24.55 -21.27
C MET A 895 8.65 -25.10 -19.95
N LYS A 896 8.61 -24.32 -18.85
CA LYS A 896 9.04 -24.78 -17.53
C LYS A 896 8.14 -25.90 -16.97
N ALA A 897 6.83 -25.82 -17.20
CA ALA A 897 5.84 -26.80 -16.73
C ALA A 897 6.07 -28.21 -17.26
N LYS A 898 6.71 -28.37 -18.44
CA LYS A 898 7.13 -29.69 -18.97
C LYS A 898 8.21 -30.37 -18.12
N LYS A 899 8.99 -29.60 -17.34
CA LYS A 899 10.04 -30.09 -16.43
C LYS A 899 9.57 -30.31 -14.99
N LYS A 900 8.43 -29.71 -14.59
CA LYS A 900 7.84 -29.91 -13.26
C LYS A 900 7.35 -31.36 -13.07
N PRO A 901 7.36 -31.89 -11.83
CA PRO A 901 6.95 -33.25 -11.55
C PRO A 901 5.47 -33.47 -11.85
N LEU A 902 5.19 -34.56 -12.56
CA LEU A 902 3.85 -35.07 -12.85
C LEU A 902 3.87 -36.58 -12.63
N GLU A 903 3.24 -37.04 -11.55
CA GLU A 903 3.06 -38.46 -11.27
C GLU A 903 1.84 -39.01 -12.02
N THR A 904 1.83 -40.32 -12.30
CA THR A 904 0.64 -41.02 -12.81
C THR A 904 0.42 -42.27 -11.99
N LEU A 905 -0.74 -42.34 -11.34
CA LEU A 905 -1.25 -43.46 -10.55
C LEU A 905 -2.46 -44.06 -11.26
N LYS A 906 -2.82 -45.30 -10.93
CA LYS A 906 -4.12 -45.89 -11.26
C LYS A 906 -5.03 -45.88 -10.03
N ALA A 907 -6.35 -46.02 -10.24
CA ALA A 907 -7.30 -46.22 -9.14
C ALA A 907 -6.94 -47.44 -8.24
N SER A 908 -6.44 -48.51 -8.85
CA SER A 908 -5.92 -49.70 -8.14
C SER A 908 -4.81 -49.38 -7.15
N ASP A 909 -3.95 -48.43 -7.48
CA ASP A 909 -2.77 -48.07 -6.67
C ASP A 909 -3.17 -47.27 -5.42
N LEU A 910 -4.40 -46.74 -5.40
CA LEU A 910 -5.05 -46.10 -4.25
C LEU A 910 -5.94 -47.07 -3.46
N GLY A 911 -6.04 -48.34 -3.87
CA GLY A 911 -6.92 -49.35 -3.28
C GLY A 911 -8.41 -49.08 -3.52
N ILE A 912 -8.76 -48.49 -4.68
CA ILE A 912 -10.14 -48.13 -5.03
C ILE A 912 -10.57 -48.85 -6.31
N GLU A 913 -11.67 -49.59 -6.22
CA GLU A 913 -12.36 -50.18 -7.36
C GLU A 913 -13.41 -49.21 -7.92
N ILE A 914 -13.62 -49.26 -9.24
CA ILE A 914 -14.54 -48.39 -9.98
C ILE A 914 -15.80 -49.21 -10.28
N GLU A 915 -16.88 -48.89 -9.58
CA GLU A 915 -18.19 -49.54 -9.71
C GLU A 915 -19.24 -48.53 -10.16
N ASN A 916 -19.81 -48.72 -11.35
CA ASN A 916 -20.89 -47.86 -11.85
C ASN A 916 -22.21 -48.23 -11.16
N ARG A 917 -22.86 -47.24 -10.55
CA ARG A 917 -24.13 -47.35 -9.81
C ARG A 917 -25.28 -46.63 -10.54
N LEU A 918 -24.95 -45.71 -11.44
CA LEU A 918 -25.88 -44.96 -12.27
C LEU A 918 -25.86 -45.46 -13.72
N GLU A 919 -27.02 -45.43 -14.37
CA GLU A 919 -27.19 -45.74 -15.79
C GLU A 919 -27.84 -44.54 -16.50
N THR A 920 -27.16 -43.99 -17.52
CA THR A 920 -27.66 -42.85 -18.30
C THR A 920 -28.70 -43.33 -19.32
N LEU A 921 -29.98 -43.11 -19.02
CA LEU A 921 -31.09 -43.57 -19.88
C LEU A 921 -31.19 -42.79 -21.21
N LYS A 922 -31.05 -41.46 -21.16
CA LYS A 922 -31.20 -40.56 -22.32
C LYS A 922 -30.66 -39.17 -22.04
N VAL A 923 -30.12 -38.51 -23.06
CA VAL A 923 -29.70 -37.10 -23.07
C VAL A 923 -30.39 -36.41 -24.26
N GLU A 924 -31.06 -35.29 -24.01
CA GLU A 924 -31.81 -34.52 -25.02
C GLU A 924 -31.47 -33.03 -24.95
N GLU A 925 -31.56 -32.31 -26.08
CA GLU A 925 -31.37 -30.86 -26.06
C GLU A 925 -32.60 -30.21 -25.38
N PRO A 926 -32.41 -29.15 -24.57
CA PRO A 926 -33.54 -28.42 -24.01
C PRO A 926 -34.41 -27.89 -25.16
N PRO A 927 -35.75 -27.89 -25.01
CA PRO A 927 -36.64 -27.38 -26.04
C PRO A 927 -36.26 -25.94 -26.39
N ALA A 928 -36.25 -25.63 -27.68
CA ALA A 928 -35.91 -24.29 -28.16
C ALA A 928 -36.78 -23.25 -27.45
N ARG A 929 -36.16 -22.21 -26.87
CA ARG A 929 -36.89 -21.10 -26.27
C ARG A 929 -37.88 -20.54 -27.28
N ASN A 930 -39.16 -20.54 -26.93
CA ASN A 930 -40.19 -19.85 -27.70
C ASN A 930 -39.80 -18.37 -27.82
N ALA A 931 -40.09 -17.76 -28.96
CA ALA A 931 -39.86 -16.34 -29.14
C ALA A 931 -40.68 -15.55 -28.10
N GLY A 932 -40.01 -14.62 -27.40
CA GLY A 932 -40.70 -13.70 -26.50
C GLY A 932 -41.69 -12.81 -27.25
N VAL A 933 -42.76 -12.40 -26.57
CA VAL A 933 -43.73 -11.46 -27.12
C VAL A 933 -43.14 -10.05 -27.01
N LYS A 934 -43.02 -9.35 -28.14
CA LYS A 934 -42.79 -7.90 -28.12
C LYS A 934 -44.12 -7.20 -27.92
N VAL A 935 -44.14 -6.24 -27.01
CA VAL A 935 -45.29 -5.42 -26.64
C VAL A 935 -45.03 -3.97 -27.03
N GLU A 936 -46.10 -3.20 -27.26
CA GLU A 936 -45.99 -1.80 -27.71
C GLU A 936 -45.91 -0.80 -26.53
N SER A 937 -46.22 -1.24 -25.30
CA SER A 937 -46.17 -0.40 -24.10
C SER A 937 -45.85 -1.19 -22.81
N VAL A 938 -45.42 -0.45 -21.79
CA VAL A 938 -45.22 -0.91 -20.40
C VAL A 938 -46.52 -1.49 -19.82
N ASP A 939 -47.67 -0.84 -20.05
CA ASP A 939 -48.98 -1.36 -19.63
C ASP A 939 -49.28 -2.75 -20.22
N GLU A 940 -48.93 -2.97 -21.49
CA GLU A 940 -49.08 -4.26 -22.14
C GLU A 940 -48.09 -5.29 -21.57
N LEU A 941 -46.85 -4.91 -21.27
CA LEU A 941 -45.88 -5.79 -20.60
C LEU A 941 -46.38 -6.24 -19.22
N ILE A 942 -46.77 -5.28 -18.37
CA ILE A 942 -47.34 -5.53 -17.04
C ILE A 942 -48.59 -6.43 -17.13
N SER A 943 -49.47 -6.20 -18.11
CA SER A 943 -50.64 -7.05 -18.33
C SER A 943 -50.24 -8.49 -18.71
N LYS A 944 -49.30 -8.66 -19.64
CA LYS A 944 -48.76 -9.98 -20.03
C LYS A 944 -48.08 -10.71 -18.87
N LEU A 945 -47.31 -9.99 -18.04
CA LEU A 945 -46.63 -10.56 -16.88
C LEU A 945 -47.62 -11.00 -15.80
N LYS A 946 -48.71 -10.25 -15.57
CA LYS A 946 -49.83 -10.66 -14.69
C LYS A 946 -50.60 -11.86 -15.23
N ASP A 947 -50.90 -11.89 -16.53
CA ASP A 947 -51.51 -13.06 -17.20
C ASP A 947 -50.64 -14.33 -17.05
N LEU A 948 -49.32 -14.17 -17.13
CA LEU A 948 -48.32 -15.22 -16.92
C LEU A 948 -48.04 -15.52 -15.44
N LYS A 949 -48.57 -14.72 -14.50
CA LYS A 949 -48.30 -14.78 -13.06
C LYS A 949 -46.81 -14.66 -12.69
N ALA A 950 -46.08 -13.87 -13.46
CA ALA A 950 -44.69 -13.50 -13.17
C ALA A 950 -44.61 -12.35 -12.13
N ILE A 951 -45.66 -11.52 -12.06
CA ILE A 951 -45.88 -10.43 -11.09
C ILE A 951 -47.33 -10.40 -10.62
#